data_AF-A0A9D5NV39-F1
#
_entry.id   AF-A0A9D5NV39-F1
#
_cell.length_a   1.000
_cell.length_b   1.000
_cell.length_c   1.000
_cell.angle_alpha   90.00
_cell.angle_beta   90.00
_cell.angle_gamma   90.00
#
_symmetry.space_group_name_H-M   'P 1'
#
loop_
_entity.id
_entity.type
_entity.pdbx_description
1 polymer ?
#
loop_
_entity_poly.entity_id
_entity_poly.type
_entity_poly.pdbx_seq_one_letter_code
_entity_poly.pdbx_strand_id
1 'polypeptide(L)'
;MKITKINTKTGKANAPVSTELSAIVERMRSPEIKAAADRIASLTLQSRLVMEQGAPRYSISDVELLPYLIFSATFGKDGLSKPIRFTSLVLLDIPCPQGITQIRELKQRVRQIPYTMLAFAGVSGVTLKVVVRCHYANAEALDVDDYTAFLRDAHESAARLYTALAKCDLYVEEMQLTNGCRMSYDPQLYYNPEAEVLPVVREQKADPLAPYEGAKTDDEGNVSDDIDLAERQRIELEYQVCLSKAIDDGGDDAEKCLQMLADYCNKARLPEEGCTARASWNARFKPLGEDVVRKTFRNSYKKPYNGVPISQMNEKERIMRSIEDFLSRRYELRYNVVKGITEFRPNDLRFKQWKPLTDRELKSLVVEEMKEGGESWMNDIRTYIESAHVEDYNPILEFLAGCGAWDRKHNYIEDFARRLPTTFEHWPKYFHRWFLAMVAQALNLNKDYGNSMVPMLIGEQGYLKTQFCNHILPESMREYYMKDIKMDNAEQVERVLGRMWLVNIDEYDSKTQREQAKIKRLLTEKEVQTRKMRSDQYTLTPRLCSFIATTNDVTPLPSGDGTRRYLCVEVTGKVDMSGRIPYKQMFAQAVAELRQPDCVYWFTAEDEQDIQCHNRQYQQESAPEMVLSELFEPTLKHSKECFWTATAIQKELGNHLKTSDVPNLTVLGKAIKKLRWKRCKNGNIRGYYLHLRKTAQ
;
A
#
# COMPACT_ATOMS: atom_id res chain seq x y z
N MET A 1 -12.56 15.25 -34.65
CA MET A 1 -12.08 15.47 -33.27
C MET A 1 -11.16 16.68 -33.27
N LYS A 2 -11.39 17.64 -32.38
CA LYS A 2 -10.65 18.91 -32.36
C LYS A 2 -9.50 18.89 -31.37
N ILE A 3 -8.39 19.53 -31.76
CA ILE A 3 -7.21 19.79 -30.94
C ILE A 3 -6.86 21.28 -31.00
N THR A 4 -5.96 21.75 -30.14
CA THR A 4 -5.51 23.15 -30.19
C THR A 4 -4.35 23.29 -31.16
N LYS A 5 -4.45 24.30 -32.03
CA LYS A 5 -3.34 24.79 -32.85
C LYS A 5 -3.04 26.24 -32.49
N ILE A 6 -1.78 26.53 -32.23
CA ILE A 6 -1.27 27.88 -32.02
C ILE A 6 -0.43 28.24 -33.23
N ASN A 7 -0.90 29.20 -34.04
CA ASN A 7 -0.11 29.70 -35.16
C ASN A 7 0.98 30.63 -34.64
N THR A 8 2.21 30.41 -35.05
CA THR A 8 3.35 31.25 -34.75
C THR A 8 3.67 32.07 -36.01
N LYS A 9 3.71 33.40 -35.87
CA LYS A 9 4.23 34.30 -36.90
C LYS A 9 5.16 35.29 -36.20
N THR A 10 6.43 35.33 -36.62
CA THR A 10 7.39 36.38 -36.25
C THR A 10 7.45 36.70 -34.75
N GLY A 11 7.79 35.71 -33.90
CA GLY A 11 8.07 35.96 -32.48
C GLY A 11 6.87 36.24 -31.56
N LYS A 12 5.63 36.26 -32.06
CA LYS A 12 4.43 36.39 -31.21
C LYS A 12 3.49 35.20 -31.44
N ALA A 13 3.23 34.44 -30.37
CA ALA A 13 2.23 33.38 -30.38
C ALA A 13 0.85 34.01 -30.64
N ASN A 14 0.17 33.59 -31.72
CA ASN A 14 -1.21 34.01 -31.94
C ASN A 14 -2.15 33.30 -30.96
N ALA A 15 -3.36 33.83 -30.81
CA ALA A 15 -4.38 33.21 -29.97
C ALA A 15 -4.61 31.72 -30.36
N PRO A 16 -4.78 30.81 -29.39
CA PRO A 16 -5.07 29.41 -29.65
C PRO A 16 -6.35 29.24 -30.50
N VAL A 17 -6.33 28.29 -31.44
CA VAL A 17 -7.48 27.97 -32.29
C VAL A 17 -7.77 26.48 -32.27
N SER A 18 -9.02 26.12 -31.93
CA SER A 18 -9.52 24.76 -32.04
C SER A 18 -9.64 24.34 -33.51
N THR A 19 -8.94 23.28 -33.92
CA THR A 19 -8.86 22.79 -35.31
C THR A 19 -9.14 21.28 -35.35
N GLU A 20 -9.78 20.78 -36.40
CA GLU A 20 -9.97 19.34 -36.60
C GLU A 20 -8.63 18.62 -36.83
N LEU A 21 -8.41 17.50 -36.12
CA LEU A 21 -7.19 16.69 -36.22
C LEU A 21 -6.98 16.15 -37.64
N SER A 22 -8.05 15.75 -38.34
CA SER A 22 -7.98 15.29 -39.74
C SER A 22 -7.42 16.36 -40.67
N ALA A 23 -7.81 17.63 -40.49
CA ALA A 23 -7.28 18.75 -41.27
C ALA A 23 -5.78 19.01 -40.97
N ILE A 24 -5.35 18.76 -39.72
CA ILE A 24 -3.92 18.81 -39.35
C ILE A 24 -3.16 17.68 -40.03
N VAL A 25 -3.69 16.45 -40.02
CA VAL A 25 -3.09 15.28 -40.67
C VAL A 25 -2.88 15.53 -42.17
N GLU A 26 -3.89 16.04 -42.87
CA GLU A 26 -3.75 16.36 -44.31
C GLU A 26 -2.70 17.45 -44.56
N ARG A 27 -2.62 18.46 -43.69
CA ARG A 27 -1.56 19.47 -43.76
C ARG A 27 -0.16 18.93 -43.48
N MET A 28 -0.02 17.96 -42.58
CA MET A 28 1.25 17.31 -42.29
C MET A 28 1.74 16.41 -43.43
N ARG A 29 0.82 15.98 -44.31
CA ARG A 29 1.13 15.28 -45.58
C ARG A 29 1.42 16.25 -46.73
N SER A 30 0.87 17.46 -46.68
CA SER A 30 1.06 18.50 -47.70
C SER A 30 2.48 19.10 -47.65
N PRO A 31 3.12 19.37 -48.81
CA PRO A 31 4.45 19.96 -48.86
C PRO A 31 4.50 21.42 -48.39
N GLU A 32 3.37 22.05 -48.04
CA GLU A 32 3.27 23.43 -47.55
C GLU A 32 4.26 23.78 -46.44
N ILE A 33 4.50 22.86 -45.50
CA ILE A 33 5.39 23.07 -44.35
C ILE A 33 6.74 22.34 -44.49
N LYS A 34 6.96 21.62 -45.60
CA LYS A 34 8.15 20.78 -45.81
C LYS A 34 9.45 21.58 -45.70
N ALA A 35 9.54 22.71 -46.40
CA ALA A 35 10.76 23.51 -46.43
C ALA A 35 11.17 24.02 -45.03
N ALA A 36 10.21 24.38 -44.18
CA ALA A 36 10.48 24.81 -42.81
C ALA A 36 10.85 23.63 -41.90
N ALA A 37 10.17 22.49 -42.03
CA ALA A 37 10.47 21.28 -41.27
C ALA A 37 11.87 20.72 -41.61
N ASP A 38 12.24 20.65 -42.90
CA ASP A 38 13.53 20.16 -43.36
C ASP A 38 14.70 21.02 -42.85
N ARG A 39 14.51 22.35 -42.77
CA ARG A 39 15.50 23.27 -42.19
C ARG A 39 15.72 23.01 -40.69
N ILE A 40 14.64 22.84 -39.92
CA ILE A 40 14.72 22.57 -38.46
C ILE A 40 15.36 21.21 -38.20
N ALA A 41 15.01 20.18 -38.97
CA ALA A 41 15.63 18.86 -38.86
C ALA A 41 17.14 18.93 -39.14
N SER A 42 17.54 19.67 -40.19
CA SER A 42 18.95 19.87 -40.56
C SER A 42 19.74 20.62 -39.48
N LEU A 43 19.17 21.68 -38.91
CA LEU A 43 19.77 22.43 -37.79
C LEU A 43 19.90 21.58 -36.52
N THR A 44 18.93 20.70 -36.25
CA THR A 44 18.97 19.78 -35.09
C THR A 44 20.05 18.71 -35.26
N LEU A 45 20.29 18.27 -36.50
CA LEU A 45 21.34 17.30 -36.81
C LEU A 45 22.72 17.95 -36.73
N GLN A 46 22.87 19.19 -37.21
CA GLN A 46 24.09 19.99 -37.06
C GLN A 46 24.41 20.30 -35.59
N SER A 47 23.42 20.65 -34.77
CA SER A 47 23.65 20.94 -33.34
C SER A 47 24.12 19.71 -32.55
N ARG A 48 23.67 18.50 -32.92
CA ARG A 48 24.18 17.23 -32.35
C ARG A 48 25.63 16.96 -32.71
N LEU A 49 26.04 17.25 -33.94
CA LEU A 49 27.43 17.08 -34.38
C LEU A 49 28.40 18.08 -33.71
N VAL A 50 27.90 19.27 -33.33
CA VAL A 50 28.69 20.35 -32.72
C VAL A 50 28.79 20.23 -31.19
N MET A 51 27.92 19.45 -30.53
CA MET A 51 27.97 19.23 -29.07
C MET A 51 29.21 18.44 -28.59
N GLU A 52 30.02 17.89 -29.50
CA GLU A 52 31.33 17.30 -29.16
C GLU A 52 32.47 18.34 -29.01
N GLN A 53 32.26 19.64 -29.30
CA GLN A 53 33.36 20.64 -29.29
C GLN A 53 33.10 22.03 -28.66
N GLY A 54 32.05 22.22 -27.85
CA GLY A 54 31.93 23.40 -26.97
C GLY A 54 31.68 24.78 -27.64
N ALA A 55 30.39 25.12 -27.80
CA ALA A 55 29.73 26.45 -28.02
C ALA A 55 29.80 27.14 -29.41
N PRO A 56 28.80 27.98 -29.86
CA PRO A 56 27.66 28.60 -29.14
C PRO A 56 26.23 28.31 -29.70
N ARG A 57 25.21 28.86 -29.01
CA ARG A 57 23.75 28.71 -29.20
C ARG A 57 23.24 29.27 -30.54
N TYR A 58 22.46 28.47 -31.27
CA TYR A 58 21.71 28.93 -32.45
C TYR A 58 20.43 29.70 -32.06
N SER A 59 20.12 30.76 -32.81
CA SER A 59 18.88 31.53 -32.71
C SER A 59 17.72 30.78 -33.39
N ILE A 60 16.65 30.55 -32.64
CA ILE A 60 15.50 29.72 -33.00
C ILE A 60 14.44 30.58 -33.75
N SER A 61 14.78 31.15 -34.92
CA SER A 61 13.81 31.92 -35.71
C SER A 61 12.85 31.05 -36.53
N ASP A 62 13.30 29.88 -37.00
CA ASP A 62 12.50 29.00 -37.87
C ASP A 62 11.45 28.16 -37.09
N VAL A 63 11.67 27.84 -35.81
CA VAL A 63 10.69 27.09 -34.97
C VAL A 63 9.43 27.92 -34.70
N GLU A 64 9.52 29.24 -34.83
CA GLU A 64 8.40 30.18 -34.78
C GLU A 64 7.60 30.26 -36.08
N LEU A 65 7.97 29.49 -37.12
CA LEU A 65 7.20 29.40 -38.37
C LEU A 65 6.26 28.19 -38.40
N LEU A 66 6.48 27.21 -37.53
CA LEU A 66 5.64 26.01 -37.46
C LEU A 66 4.62 26.12 -36.34
N PRO A 67 3.33 25.84 -36.61
CA PRO A 67 2.30 25.83 -35.59
C PRO A 67 2.62 24.85 -34.44
N TYR A 68 2.22 25.20 -33.23
CA TYR A 68 2.25 24.30 -32.08
C TYR A 68 0.91 23.58 -31.92
N LEU A 69 0.96 22.29 -31.66
CA LEU A 69 -0.18 21.41 -31.51
C LEU A 69 -0.26 20.91 -30.07
N ILE A 70 -1.39 21.14 -29.41
CA ILE A 70 -1.69 20.58 -28.10
C ILE A 70 -2.84 19.60 -28.29
N PHE A 71 -2.57 18.33 -27.94
CA PHE A 71 -3.50 17.24 -28.20
C PHE A 71 -4.49 17.02 -27.08
N SER A 72 -4.11 17.30 -25.82
CA SER A 72 -4.83 16.98 -24.59
C SER A 72 -6.08 17.84 -24.33
N ALA A 73 -6.14 19.06 -24.87
CA ALA A 73 -7.26 19.97 -24.67
C ALA A 73 -7.42 20.97 -25.84
N THR A 74 -8.64 21.49 -26.00
CA THR A 74 -8.94 22.63 -26.86
C THR A 74 -8.97 23.93 -26.07
N PHE A 75 -8.29 24.96 -26.55
CA PHE A 75 -8.25 26.29 -25.95
C PHE A 75 -8.92 27.35 -26.83
N GLY A 76 -9.41 28.41 -26.19
CA GLY A 76 -10.06 29.54 -26.83
C GLY A 76 -9.11 30.68 -27.20
N LYS A 77 -9.68 31.75 -27.75
CA LYS A 77 -8.91 32.96 -28.07
C LYS A 77 -8.35 33.67 -26.83
N ASP A 78 -8.89 33.36 -25.65
CA ASP A 78 -8.53 33.95 -24.36
C ASP A 78 -7.21 33.39 -23.77
N GLY A 79 -6.56 32.46 -24.47
CA GLY A 79 -5.26 31.93 -24.10
C GLY A 79 -5.32 30.51 -23.53
N LEU A 80 -4.21 30.08 -22.91
CA LEU A 80 -4.02 28.71 -22.40
C LEU A 80 -4.38 28.54 -20.91
N SER A 81 -4.86 29.60 -20.26
CA SER A 81 -5.21 29.59 -18.83
C SER A 81 -6.47 28.78 -18.53
N LYS A 82 -7.38 28.65 -19.49
CA LYS A 82 -8.65 27.92 -19.30
C LYS A 82 -8.97 27.04 -20.50
N PRO A 83 -9.03 25.71 -20.35
CA PRO A 83 -9.44 24.81 -21.43
C PRO A 83 -10.94 24.96 -21.71
N ILE A 84 -11.32 24.84 -22.99
CA ILE A 84 -12.72 24.78 -23.44
C ILE A 84 -13.23 23.34 -23.35
N ARG A 85 -12.38 22.35 -23.67
CA ARG A 85 -12.75 20.95 -23.72
C ARG A 85 -11.51 20.06 -23.61
N PHE A 86 -11.64 18.96 -22.86
CA PHE A 86 -10.68 17.88 -22.85
C PHE A 86 -10.89 16.91 -24.03
N THR A 87 -9.80 16.39 -24.57
CA THR A 87 -9.83 15.57 -25.79
C THR A 87 -9.61 14.08 -25.50
N SER A 88 -9.09 13.72 -24.34
CA SER A 88 -8.64 12.36 -24.00
C SER A 88 -7.54 11.82 -24.94
N LEU A 89 -6.69 12.71 -25.48
CA LEU A 89 -5.50 12.32 -26.22
C LEU A 89 -4.25 12.54 -25.38
N VAL A 90 -3.35 11.56 -25.44
CA VAL A 90 -2.01 11.64 -24.88
C VAL A 90 -0.99 11.61 -26.01
N LEU A 91 0.03 12.48 -25.91
CA LEU A 91 1.18 12.50 -26.80
C LEU A 91 2.33 11.76 -26.11
N LEU A 92 2.91 10.80 -26.81
CA LEU A 92 4.11 10.07 -26.42
C LEU A 92 5.29 10.49 -27.30
N ASP A 93 6.44 10.59 -26.66
CA ASP A 93 7.71 10.96 -27.29
C ASP A 93 8.71 9.80 -27.21
N ILE A 94 8.99 9.17 -28.35
CA ILE A 94 9.93 8.06 -28.44
C ILE A 94 11.25 8.58 -29.04
N PRO A 95 12.34 8.70 -28.26
CA PRO A 95 13.65 9.07 -28.77
C PRO A 95 14.16 8.07 -29.82
N CYS A 96 14.57 8.59 -30.97
CA CYS A 96 15.14 7.82 -32.07
C CYS A 96 16.55 8.35 -32.40
N PRO A 97 17.58 7.97 -31.61
CA PRO A 97 18.94 8.47 -31.81
C PRO A 97 19.50 8.13 -33.20
N GLN A 98 19.05 7.03 -33.82
CA GLN A 98 19.45 6.62 -35.16
C GLN A 98 18.64 7.32 -36.28
N GLY A 99 17.83 8.33 -35.91
CA GLY A 99 17.13 9.20 -36.85
C GLY A 99 16.03 8.51 -37.64
N ILE A 100 15.86 8.94 -38.91
CA ILE A 100 14.68 8.60 -39.71
C ILE A 100 14.52 7.10 -39.99
N THR A 101 15.61 6.33 -40.03
CA THR A 101 15.56 4.88 -40.26
C THR A 101 14.87 4.17 -39.09
N GLN A 102 15.30 4.45 -37.86
CA GLN A 102 14.68 3.92 -36.65
C GLN A 102 13.25 4.41 -36.47
N ILE A 103 12.95 5.66 -36.85
CA ILE A 103 11.58 6.19 -36.87
C ILE A 103 10.69 5.36 -37.80
N ARG A 104 11.14 5.02 -39.01
CA ARG A 104 10.36 4.19 -39.94
C ARG A 104 10.07 2.82 -39.35
N GLU A 105 11.07 2.17 -38.76
CA GLU A 105 10.91 0.85 -38.14
C GLU A 105 9.94 0.87 -36.96
N LEU A 106 10.12 1.80 -36.03
CA LEU A 106 9.24 1.93 -34.86
C LEU A 106 7.82 2.31 -35.28
N LYS A 107 7.65 3.15 -36.31
CA LYS A 107 6.34 3.47 -36.89
C LYS A 107 5.60 2.22 -37.39
N GLN A 108 6.32 1.23 -37.95
CA GLN A 108 5.74 -0.05 -38.37
C GLN A 108 5.27 -0.92 -37.20
N ARG A 109 5.88 -0.79 -36.02
CA ARG A 109 5.49 -1.52 -34.80
C ARG A 109 4.32 -0.85 -34.09
N VAL A 110 4.40 0.46 -33.86
CA VAL A 110 3.34 1.20 -33.15
C VAL A 110 2.02 1.22 -33.92
N ARG A 111 2.03 1.17 -35.27
CA ARG A 111 0.79 1.06 -36.05
C ARG A 111 0.03 -0.26 -35.86
N GLN A 112 0.68 -1.29 -35.30
CA GLN A 112 0.03 -2.58 -34.97
C GLN A 112 -0.62 -2.54 -33.58
N ILE A 113 -0.37 -1.50 -32.79
CA ILE A 113 -0.98 -1.31 -31.48
C ILE A 113 -2.35 -0.65 -31.71
N PRO A 114 -3.47 -1.26 -31.27
CA PRO A 114 -4.83 -0.85 -31.64
C PRO A 114 -5.21 0.56 -31.17
N TYR A 115 -4.53 1.06 -30.14
CA TYR A 115 -4.77 2.37 -29.53
C TYR A 115 -4.04 3.53 -30.21
N THR A 116 -3.14 3.24 -31.16
CA THR A 116 -2.40 4.26 -31.90
C THR A 116 -3.35 5.01 -32.82
N MET A 117 -3.63 6.28 -32.52
CA MET A 117 -4.45 7.13 -33.37
C MET A 117 -3.61 7.83 -34.44
N LEU A 118 -2.43 8.33 -34.09
CA LEU A 118 -1.55 9.04 -35.01
C LEU A 118 -0.08 8.77 -34.67
N ALA A 119 0.74 8.43 -35.66
CA ALA A 119 2.19 8.26 -35.47
C ALA A 119 2.99 8.92 -36.60
N PHE A 120 3.90 9.82 -36.24
CA PHE A 120 4.66 10.64 -37.20
C PHE A 120 6.05 11.00 -36.70
N ALA A 121 6.96 11.27 -37.64
CA ALA A 121 8.28 11.81 -37.34
C ALA A 121 8.16 13.23 -36.78
N GLY A 122 8.71 13.47 -35.59
CA GLY A 122 8.83 14.81 -35.05
C GLY A 122 9.76 15.68 -35.90
N VAL A 123 9.57 17.00 -35.87
CA VAL A 123 10.31 17.98 -36.69
C VAL A 123 11.84 17.89 -36.54
N SER A 124 12.32 17.38 -35.40
CA SER A 124 13.75 17.15 -35.14
C SER A 124 14.35 16.01 -35.97
N GLY A 125 13.53 15.15 -36.57
CA GLY A 125 13.96 13.96 -37.32
C GLY A 125 14.50 12.82 -36.45
N VAL A 126 14.42 12.95 -35.12
CA VAL A 126 15.07 12.07 -34.13
C VAL A 126 14.14 11.74 -32.95
N THR A 127 12.84 11.99 -33.13
CA THR A 127 11.78 11.62 -32.21
C THR A 127 10.62 11.07 -33.03
N LEU A 128 10.04 9.95 -32.60
CA LEU A 128 8.77 9.47 -33.11
C LEU A 128 7.68 9.97 -32.15
N LYS A 129 6.74 10.73 -32.68
CA LYS A 129 5.57 11.25 -31.96
C LYS A 129 4.42 10.29 -32.14
N VAL A 130 3.83 9.82 -31.05
CA VAL A 130 2.68 8.92 -31.07
C VAL A 130 1.53 9.53 -30.27
N VAL A 131 0.38 9.70 -30.90
CA VAL A 131 -0.84 10.15 -30.24
C VAL A 131 -1.72 8.94 -29.99
N VAL A 132 -2.06 8.75 -28.72
CA VAL A 132 -2.84 7.63 -28.22
C VAL A 132 -4.21 8.13 -27.78
N ARG A 133 -5.25 7.39 -28.15
CA ARG A 133 -6.62 7.68 -27.71
C ARG A 133 -6.88 6.98 -26.38
N CYS A 134 -7.30 7.73 -25.36
CA CYS A 134 -7.52 7.23 -24.00
C CYS A 134 -8.97 7.48 -23.56
N HIS A 135 -9.45 6.78 -22.53
CA HIS A 135 -10.80 6.97 -21.99
C HIS A 135 -10.77 7.86 -20.74
N TYR A 136 -11.32 9.07 -20.82
CA TYR A 136 -11.60 9.90 -19.64
C TYR A 136 -13.11 9.91 -19.37
N ALA A 137 -13.51 9.39 -18.20
CA ALA A 137 -14.92 9.19 -17.86
C ALA A 137 -15.68 10.50 -17.57
N ASN A 138 -14.99 11.55 -17.12
CA ASN A 138 -15.60 12.77 -16.57
C ASN A 138 -15.43 14.00 -17.48
N ALA A 139 -15.47 13.81 -18.81
CA ALA A 139 -15.14 14.85 -19.79
C ALA A 139 -16.08 16.08 -19.81
N GLU A 140 -17.19 16.05 -19.06
CA GLU A 140 -18.17 17.12 -18.96
C GLU A 140 -17.84 18.15 -17.86
N ALA A 141 -17.12 17.74 -16.81
CA ALA A 141 -16.61 18.65 -15.79
C ALA A 141 -15.21 19.13 -16.20
N LEU A 142 -15.04 20.45 -16.39
CA LEU A 142 -13.73 21.04 -16.69
C LEU A 142 -12.86 21.15 -15.42
N ASP A 143 -12.63 20.01 -14.76
CA ASP A 143 -11.69 19.90 -13.65
C ASP A 143 -10.26 19.72 -14.19
N VAL A 144 -9.46 20.78 -14.05
CA VAL A 144 -8.09 20.83 -14.56
C VAL A 144 -7.16 19.90 -13.78
N ASP A 145 -7.35 19.77 -12.47
CA ASP A 145 -6.45 18.99 -11.61
C ASP A 145 -6.70 17.50 -11.79
N ASP A 146 -7.98 17.09 -11.82
CA ASP A 146 -8.37 15.70 -12.09
C ASP A 146 -7.93 15.25 -13.49
N TYR A 147 -8.15 16.09 -14.51
CA TYR A 147 -7.74 15.75 -15.86
C TYR A 147 -6.21 15.73 -16.03
N THR A 148 -5.46 16.58 -15.31
CA THR A 148 -3.99 16.53 -15.33
C THR A 148 -3.49 15.24 -14.67
N ALA A 149 -4.13 14.79 -13.58
CA ALA A 149 -3.85 13.48 -12.99
C ALA A 149 -4.15 12.34 -13.97
N PHE A 150 -5.29 12.39 -14.66
CA PHE A 150 -5.61 11.46 -15.74
C PHE A 150 -4.56 11.45 -16.85
N LEU A 151 -4.07 12.61 -17.31
CA LEU A 151 -3.05 12.68 -18.36
C LEU A 151 -1.75 11.98 -17.96
N ARG A 152 -1.34 12.08 -16.68
CA ARG A 152 -0.20 11.34 -16.13
C ARG A 152 -0.46 9.83 -16.16
N ASP A 153 -1.57 9.40 -15.60
CA ASP A 153 -1.93 7.97 -15.50
C ASP A 153 -2.09 7.34 -16.91
N ALA A 154 -2.62 8.11 -17.86
CA ALA A 154 -2.76 7.75 -19.26
C ALA A 154 -1.41 7.67 -19.98
N HIS A 155 -0.51 8.63 -19.72
CA HIS A 155 0.84 8.62 -20.27
C HIS A 155 1.64 7.42 -19.74
N GLU A 156 1.54 7.09 -18.45
CA GLU A 156 2.19 5.91 -17.86
C GLU A 156 1.63 4.60 -18.42
N SER A 157 0.31 4.46 -18.51
CA SER A 157 -0.35 3.29 -19.12
C SER A 157 0.11 3.08 -20.56
N ALA A 158 0.12 4.15 -21.35
CA ALA A 158 0.56 4.10 -22.73
C ALA A 158 2.08 3.85 -22.83
N ALA A 159 2.90 4.48 -21.99
CA ALA A 159 4.34 4.25 -21.97
C ALA A 159 4.67 2.77 -21.68
N ARG A 160 4.07 2.17 -20.64
CA ARG A 160 4.28 0.74 -20.33
C ARG A 160 3.93 -0.16 -21.51
N LEU A 161 2.75 0.04 -22.10
CA LEU A 161 2.28 -0.75 -23.21
C LEU A 161 3.19 -0.62 -24.45
N TYR A 162 3.57 0.62 -24.79
CA TYR A 162 4.38 0.88 -25.98
C TYR A 162 5.83 0.43 -25.78
N THR A 163 6.41 0.56 -24.57
CA THR A 163 7.71 -0.04 -24.24
C THR A 163 7.68 -1.55 -24.44
N ALA A 164 6.64 -2.23 -23.95
CA ALA A 164 6.51 -3.68 -24.06
C ALA A 164 6.27 -4.15 -25.51
N LEU A 165 5.31 -3.54 -26.21
CA LEU A 165 4.87 -4.01 -27.53
C LEU A 165 5.74 -3.50 -28.69
N ALA A 166 6.21 -2.26 -28.63
CA ALA A 166 7.06 -1.67 -29.68
C ALA A 166 8.56 -1.89 -29.42
N LYS A 167 8.94 -2.33 -28.21
CA LYS A 167 10.33 -2.52 -27.76
C LYS A 167 11.16 -1.25 -27.94
N CYS A 168 10.71 -0.16 -27.31
CA CYS A 168 11.33 1.16 -27.38
C CYS A 168 11.37 1.84 -26.02
N ASP A 169 12.33 2.74 -25.81
CA ASP A 169 12.38 3.60 -24.64
C ASP A 169 11.59 4.88 -24.90
N LEU A 170 10.88 5.38 -23.89
CA LEU A 170 10.13 6.64 -23.97
C LEU A 170 10.83 7.73 -23.15
N TYR A 171 10.68 8.98 -23.60
CA TYR A 171 11.03 10.14 -22.80
C TYR A 171 9.91 10.41 -21.79
N VAL A 172 10.25 10.52 -20.50
CA VAL A 172 9.30 10.80 -19.43
C VAL A 172 9.43 12.27 -19.04
N GLU A 173 8.41 13.06 -19.39
CA GLU A 173 8.30 14.47 -19.02
C GLU A 173 7.09 14.66 -18.10
N GLU A 174 7.12 15.67 -17.23
CA GLU A 174 5.97 16.02 -16.40
C GLU A 174 4.79 16.44 -17.29
N MET A 175 3.66 15.74 -17.14
CA MET A 175 2.49 15.95 -17.99
C MET A 175 1.74 17.22 -17.59
N GLN A 176 1.67 18.18 -18.51
CA GLN A 176 0.81 19.36 -18.37
C GLN A 176 -0.21 19.42 -19.51
N LEU A 177 -1.31 20.11 -19.26
CA LEU A 177 -2.35 20.40 -20.26
C LEU A 177 -1.81 21.07 -21.53
N THR A 178 -0.74 21.84 -21.42
CA THR A 178 -0.14 22.56 -22.55
C THR A 178 0.95 21.77 -23.27
N ASN A 179 1.24 20.53 -22.84
CA ASN A 179 2.23 19.69 -23.51
C ASN A 179 1.77 19.37 -24.93
N GLY A 180 2.72 19.40 -25.85
CA GLY A 180 2.44 19.34 -27.26
C GLY A 180 3.70 19.34 -28.10
N CYS A 181 3.53 19.36 -29.41
CA CYS A 181 4.66 19.38 -30.34
C CYS A 181 4.46 20.38 -31.47
N ARG A 182 5.55 20.73 -32.15
CA ARG A 182 5.46 21.50 -33.39
C ARG A 182 4.93 20.61 -34.52
N MET A 183 4.08 21.17 -35.36
CA MET A 183 3.53 20.51 -36.54
C MET A 183 4.68 20.10 -37.46
N SER A 184 4.73 18.81 -37.81
CA SER A 184 5.84 18.21 -38.55
C SER A 184 5.39 17.81 -39.96
N TYR A 185 6.32 17.77 -40.91
CA TYR A 185 6.05 17.24 -42.25
C TYR A 185 6.38 15.74 -42.28
N ASP A 186 5.38 14.89 -42.51
CA ASP A 186 5.54 13.45 -42.63
C ASP A 186 4.50 12.87 -43.61
N PRO A 187 4.85 12.74 -44.91
CA PRO A 187 3.93 12.22 -45.92
C PRO A 187 3.54 10.76 -45.68
N GLN A 188 4.28 10.03 -44.83
CA GLN A 188 4.03 8.65 -44.45
C GLN A 188 3.58 8.51 -43.00
N LEU A 189 2.96 9.55 -42.43
CA LEU A 189 2.34 9.43 -41.11
C LEU A 189 1.22 8.39 -41.13
N TYR A 190 1.12 7.65 -40.03
CA TYR A 190 0.00 6.74 -39.78
C TYR A 190 -1.12 7.50 -39.07
N TYR A 191 -2.36 7.36 -39.54
CA TYR A 191 -3.54 7.96 -38.92
C TYR A 191 -4.70 6.97 -38.96
N ASN A 192 -5.26 6.67 -37.78
CA ASN A 192 -6.44 5.83 -37.60
C ASN A 192 -7.48 6.58 -36.76
N PRO A 193 -8.51 7.20 -37.38
CA PRO A 193 -9.56 7.89 -36.64
C PRO A 193 -10.40 6.95 -35.77
N GLU A 194 -10.46 5.66 -36.13
CA GLU A 194 -11.18 4.60 -35.44
C GLU A 194 -10.30 3.83 -34.45
N ALA A 195 -9.16 4.41 -34.02
CA ALA A 195 -8.31 3.79 -33.01
C ALA A 195 -9.12 3.45 -31.76
N GLU A 196 -8.88 2.24 -31.25
CA GLU A 196 -9.50 1.78 -30.01
C GLU A 196 -9.06 2.68 -28.86
N VAL A 197 -9.90 2.73 -27.83
CA VAL A 197 -9.63 3.56 -26.68
C VAL A 197 -8.77 2.77 -25.69
N LEU A 198 -7.57 3.25 -25.40
CA LEU A 198 -6.72 2.66 -24.37
C LEU A 198 -7.42 2.79 -23.02
N PRO A 199 -7.73 1.67 -22.34
CA PRO A 199 -8.14 1.73 -20.95
C PRO A 199 -6.96 2.28 -20.14
N VAL A 200 -7.18 3.43 -19.49
CA VAL A 200 -6.18 3.99 -18.60
C VAL A 200 -6.26 3.21 -17.31
N VAL A 201 -5.30 2.32 -17.12
CA VAL A 201 -5.08 1.68 -15.83
C VAL A 201 -4.46 2.74 -14.96
N ARG A 202 -5.32 3.45 -14.25
CA ARG A 202 -4.89 4.04 -13.01
C ARG A 202 -4.40 2.86 -12.20
N GLU A 203 -3.08 2.78 -11.96
CA GLU A 203 -2.67 2.24 -10.68
C GLU A 203 -3.42 3.12 -9.71
N GLN A 204 -4.57 2.64 -9.25
CA GLN A 204 -5.02 3.08 -7.97
C GLN A 204 -3.79 2.77 -7.11
N LYS A 205 -3.09 3.81 -6.64
CA LYS A 205 -2.96 3.86 -5.19
C LYS A 205 -4.36 3.56 -4.75
N ALA A 206 -4.61 2.29 -4.39
CA ALA A 206 -5.91 1.81 -3.98
C ALA A 206 -6.47 2.97 -3.19
N ASP A 207 -7.60 3.54 -3.61
CA ASP A 207 -8.32 4.31 -2.62
C ASP A 207 -8.46 3.27 -1.50
N PRO A 208 -7.75 3.43 -0.37
CA PRO A 208 -7.74 2.39 0.65
C PRO A 208 -9.18 2.13 1.15
N LEU A 209 -10.07 3.04 0.77
CA LEU A 209 -11.45 3.16 1.07
C LEU A 209 -12.35 2.95 -0.18
N ALA A 210 -11.91 2.39 -1.32
CA ALA A 210 -12.87 1.99 -2.38
C ALA A 210 -13.50 0.63 -2.02
N PRO A 211 -14.85 0.49 -2.00
CA PRO A 211 -15.48 -0.81 -1.84
C PRO A 211 -15.16 -1.70 -3.05
N TYR A 212 -14.78 -2.96 -2.81
CA TYR A 212 -14.77 -3.98 -3.86
C TYR A 212 -16.21 -4.31 -4.23
N GLU A 213 -16.68 -3.85 -5.40
CA GLU A 213 -17.97 -4.27 -5.94
C GLU A 213 -17.90 -5.75 -6.34
N GLY A 214 -18.51 -6.62 -5.54
CA GLY A 214 -18.61 -8.05 -5.86
C GLY A 214 -18.95 -8.99 -4.69
N ALA A 215 -18.87 -8.53 -3.44
CA ALA A 215 -19.24 -9.39 -2.32
C ALA A 215 -20.76 -9.39 -2.09
N LYS A 216 -21.46 -10.47 -2.48
CA LYS A 216 -22.80 -10.75 -1.96
C LYS A 216 -22.66 -11.29 -0.53
N THR A 217 -23.38 -10.69 0.40
CA THR A 217 -23.45 -11.08 1.80
C THR A 217 -24.64 -12.00 2.04
N ASP A 218 -24.52 -12.89 3.02
CA ASP A 218 -25.67 -13.52 3.66
C ASP A 218 -26.40 -12.50 4.57
N ASP A 219 -27.53 -12.92 5.15
CA ASP A 219 -28.32 -12.11 6.09
C ASP A 219 -27.54 -11.70 7.36
N GLU A 220 -26.32 -12.22 7.55
CA GLU A 220 -25.42 -11.91 8.67
C GLU A 220 -24.26 -10.97 8.30
N GLY A 221 -24.21 -10.45 7.07
CA GLY A 221 -23.19 -9.49 6.65
C GLY A 221 -21.78 -10.09 6.61
N ASN A 222 -21.65 -11.43 6.56
CA ASN A 222 -20.38 -12.06 6.32
C ASN A 222 -20.11 -12.01 4.80
N VAL A 223 -18.94 -11.51 4.37
CA VAL A 223 -18.30 -12.10 3.17
C VAL A 223 -18.06 -13.55 3.50
N SER A 224 -19.02 -14.38 3.20
CA SER A 224 -18.86 -15.77 3.44
C SER A 224 -17.74 -16.27 2.52
N ASP A 225 -16.91 -17.13 3.08
CA ASP A 225 -16.20 -18.13 2.29
C ASP A 225 -17.20 -18.95 1.44
N ASP A 226 -18.52 -18.75 1.54
CA ASP A 226 -19.55 -19.39 0.71
C ASP A 226 -19.47 -19.04 -0.76
N ILE A 227 -18.82 -17.94 -1.17
CA ILE A 227 -18.47 -17.85 -2.60
C ILE A 227 -17.57 -19.04 -2.94
N ASP A 228 -16.60 -19.36 -2.09
CA ASP A 228 -15.73 -20.52 -2.25
C ASP A 228 -16.44 -21.84 -1.88
N LEU A 229 -17.31 -21.94 -0.86
CA LEU A 229 -18.02 -23.17 -0.50
C LEU A 229 -19.10 -23.54 -1.52
N ALA A 230 -19.92 -22.59 -1.95
CA ALA A 230 -20.93 -22.82 -2.99
C ALA A 230 -20.26 -23.07 -4.34
N GLU A 231 -19.18 -22.35 -4.68
CA GLU A 231 -18.38 -22.64 -5.87
C GLU A 231 -17.73 -24.03 -5.80
N ARG A 232 -17.16 -24.41 -4.65
CA ARG A 232 -16.60 -25.76 -4.43
C ARG A 232 -17.65 -26.83 -4.53
N GLN A 233 -18.82 -26.62 -3.92
CA GLN A 233 -19.95 -27.56 -3.98
C GLN A 233 -20.43 -27.67 -5.42
N ARG A 234 -20.49 -26.55 -6.17
CA ARG A 234 -20.81 -26.56 -7.60
C ARG A 234 -19.77 -27.34 -8.39
N ILE A 235 -18.48 -27.02 -8.25
CA ILE A 235 -17.38 -27.69 -8.95
C ILE A 235 -17.32 -29.17 -8.59
N GLU A 236 -17.53 -29.53 -7.33
CA GLU A 236 -17.57 -30.92 -6.89
C GLU A 236 -18.75 -31.65 -7.53
N LEU A 237 -19.95 -31.09 -7.46
CA LEU A 237 -21.14 -31.68 -8.09
C LEU A 237 -20.94 -31.84 -9.59
N GLU A 238 -20.42 -30.81 -10.27
CA GLU A 238 -20.18 -30.79 -11.70
C GLU A 238 -19.08 -31.79 -12.11
N TYR A 239 -18.03 -31.94 -11.29
CA TYR A 239 -17.02 -32.98 -11.46
C TYR A 239 -17.62 -34.38 -11.33
N GLN A 240 -18.47 -34.63 -10.32
CA GLN A 240 -19.13 -35.93 -10.14
C GLN A 240 -20.07 -36.25 -11.31
N VAL A 241 -20.78 -35.25 -11.85
CA VAL A 241 -21.60 -35.41 -13.06
C VAL A 241 -20.74 -35.79 -14.27
N CYS A 242 -19.60 -35.12 -14.46
CA CYS A 242 -18.65 -35.45 -15.53
C CYS A 242 -18.09 -36.88 -15.36
N LEU A 243 -17.78 -37.28 -14.13
CA LEU A 243 -17.26 -38.60 -13.78
C LEU A 243 -18.28 -39.70 -14.04
N SER A 244 -19.53 -39.55 -13.58
CA SER A 244 -20.60 -40.53 -13.84
C SER A 244 -20.79 -40.73 -15.33
N LYS A 245 -20.90 -39.63 -16.09
CA LYS A 245 -21.09 -39.69 -17.53
C LYS A 245 -19.90 -40.35 -18.26
N ALA A 246 -18.68 -40.04 -17.84
CA ALA A 246 -17.48 -40.65 -18.41
C ALA A 246 -17.39 -42.16 -18.14
N ILE A 247 -17.89 -42.61 -16.99
CA ILE A 247 -18.00 -44.03 -16.64
C ILE A 247 -19.07 -44.72 -17.50
N ASP A 248 -20.24 -44.11 -17.65
CA ASP A 248 -21.35 -44.66 -18.43
C ASP A 248 -20.99 -44.80 -19.92
N ASP A 249 -20.39 -43.76 -20.51
CA ASP A 249 -20.02 -43.75 -21.93
C ASP A 249 -18.72 -44.54 -22.22
N GLY A 250 -17.83 -44.64 -21.23
CA GLY A 250 -16.54 -45.32 -21.34
C GLY A 250 -16.61 -46.83 -21.10
N GLY A 251 -17.64 -47.34 -20.42
CA GLY A 251 -17.79 -48.76 -20.12
C GLY A 251 -16.81 -49.23 -19.06
N ASP A 252 -16.08 -50.34 -19.30
CA ASP A 252 -15.07 -50.92 -18.39
C ASP A 252 -13.63 -50.39 -18.63
N ASP A 253 -13.37 -49.76 -19.76
CA ASP A 253 -12.03 -49.27 -20.12
C ASP A 253 -11.66 -48.00 -19.34
N ALA A 254 -10.70 -48.13 -18.42
CA ALA A 254 -10.27 -47.04 -17.54
C ALA A 254 -9.56 -45.90 -18.30
N GLU A 255 -8.80 -46.19 -19.37
CA GLU A 255 -8.13 -45.16 -20.16
C GLU A 255 -9.13 -44.36 -20.99
N LYS A 256 -10.11 -45.06 -21.59
CA LYS A 256 -11.21 -44.42 -22.31
C LYS A 256 -12.06 -43.56 -21.36
N CYS A 257 -12.44 -44.06 -20.19
CA CYS A 257 -13.15 -43.29 -19.18
C CYS A 257 -12.36 -42.04 -18.75
N LEU A 258 -11.05 -42.16 -18.56
CA LEU A 258 -10.19 -41.04 -18.18
C LEU A 258 -10.14 -39.95 -19.26
N GLN A 259 -10.03 -40.34 -20.54
CA GLN A 259 -10.06 -39.38 -21.65
C GLN A 259 -11.40 -38.65 -21.74
N MET A 260 -12.52 -39.38 -21.60
CA MET A 260 -13.85 -38.78 -21.62
C MET A 260 -14.09 -37.84 -20.43
N LEU A 261 -13.59 -38.22 -19.25
CA LEU A 261 -13.63 -37.37 -18.06
C LEU A 261 -12.89 -36.05 -18.31
N ALA A 262 -11.67 -36.10 -18.84
CA ALA A 262 -10.90 -34.90 -19.15
C ALA A 262 -11.65 -33.97 -20.11
N ASP A 263 -12.26 -34.53 -21.17
CA ASP A 263 -13.03 -33.76 -22.15
C ASP A 263 -14.30 -33.14 -21.58
N TYR A 264 -15.00 -33.85 -20.69
CA TYR A 264 -16.19 -33.30 -20.01
C TYR A 264 -15.83 -32.21 -19.01
N CYS A 265 -14.78 -32.41 -18.20
CA CYS A 265 -14.30 -31.40 -17.26
C CYS A 265 -13.87 -30.11 -17.99
N ASN A 266 -13.16 -30.23 -19.12
CA ASN A 266 -12.76 -29.08 -19.93
C ASN A 266 -13.98 -28.35 -20.52
N LYS A 267 -14.95 -29.09 -21.08
CA LYS A 267 -16.21 -28.52 -21.59
C LYS A 267 -17.02 -27.81 -20.52
N ALA A 268 -17.02 -28.34 -19.29
CA ALA A 268 -17.63 -27.74 -18.11
C ALA A 268 -16.80 -26.58 -17.52
N ARG A 269 -15.63 -26.28 -18.09
CA ARG A 269 -14.71 -25.22 -17.66
C ARG A 269 -14.24 -25.38 -16.21
N LEU A 270 -14.12 -26.62 -15.74
CA LEU A 270 -13.60 -26.91 -14.41
C LEU A 270 -12.08 -26.72 -14.36
N PRO A 271 -11.48 -26.27 -13.24
CA PRO A 271 -10.03 -26.12 -13.11
C PRO A 271 -9.29 -27.44 -13.34
N GLU A 272 -8.25 -27.41 -14.18
CA GLU A 272 -7.51 -28.61 -14.56
C GLU A 272 -6.88 -29.31 -13.35
N GLU A 273 -6.15 -28.57 -12.50
CA GLU A 273 -5.44 -29.15 -11.34
C GLU A 273 -6.42 -29.77 -10.32
N GLY A 274 -7.58 -29.15 -10.13
CA GLY A 274 -8.63 -29.69 -9.28
C GLY A 274 -9.18 -31.03 -9.81
N CYS A 275 -9.30 -31.17 -11.13
CA CYS A 275 -9.83 -32.38 -11.76
C CYS A 275 -8.78 -33.50 -11.81
N THR A 276 -7.52 -33.18 -12.16
CA THR A 276 -6.42 -34.15 -12.20
C THR A 276 -6.17 -34.73 -10.82
N ALA A 277 -6.10 -33.90 -9.78
CA ALA A 277 -5.88 -34.37 -8.43
C ALA A 277 -7.00 -35.33 -7.99
N ARG A 278 -8.27 -35.05 -8.30
CA ARG A 278 -9.39 -35.96 -7.99
C ARG A 278 -9.29 -37.27 -8.77
N ALA A 279 -8.98 -37.20 -10.06
CA ALA A 279 -8.85 -38.39 -10.91
C ALA A 279 -7.71 -39.29 -10.43
N SER A 280 -6.56 -38.73 -10.04
CA SER A 280 -5.40 -39.48 -9.53
C SER A 280 -5.70 -40.27 -8.26
N TRP A 281 -6.63 -39.81 -7.43
CA TRP A 281 -7.06 -40.50 -6.21
C TRP A 281 -8.29 -41.40 -6.40
N ASN A 282 -8.93 -41.37 -7.57
CA ASN A 282 -10.07 -42.24 -7.86
C ASN A 282 -9.59 -43.68 -8.05
N ALA A 283 -10.24 -44.63 -7.37
CA ALA A 283 -9.87 -46.05 -7.39
C ALA A 283 -9.76 -46.64 -8.81
N ARG A 284 -10.54 -46.12 -9.75
CA ARG A 284 -10.58 -46.56 -11.14
C ARG A 284 -9.37 -46.12 -11.96
N PHE A 285 -8.84 -44.91 -11.70
CA PHE A 285 -7.73 -44.33 -12.48
C PHE A 285 -6.38 -44.42 -11.75
N LYS A 286 -6.39 -44.60 -10.43
CA LYS A 286 -5.18 -44.77 -9.61
C LYS A 286 -4.19 -45.82 -10.17
N PRO A 287 -4.64 -46.98 -10.71
CA PRO A 287 -3.72 -47.96 -11.31
C PRO A 287 -2.98 -47.47 -12.57
N LEU A 288 -3.52 -46.47 -13.28
CA LEU A 288 -2.90 -45.89 -14.48
C LEU A 288 -1.66 -45.03 -14.15
N GLY A 289 -1.54 -44.58 -12.89
CA GLY A 289 -0.47 -43.70 -12.43
C GLY A 289 -0.76 -42.21 -12.67
N GLU A 290 -0.20 -41.37 -11.80
CA GLU A 290 -0.45 -39.92 -11.82
C GLU A 290 0.02 -39.25 -13.11
N ASP A 291 1.15 -39.67 -13.67
CA ASP A 291 1.71 -39.09 -14.90
C ASP A 291 0.78 -39.30 -16.11
N VAL A 292 0.11 -40.46 -16.20
CA VAL A 292 -0.86 -40.77 -17.25
C VAL A 292 -2.10 -39.90 -17.09
N VAL A 293 -2.64 -39.79 -15.87
CA VAL A 293 -3.78 -38.91 -15.55
C VAL A 293 -3.49 -37.47 -15.96
N ARG A 294 -2.37 -36.91 -15.52
CA ARG A 294 -1.99 -35.53 -15.84
C ARG A 294 -1.83 -35.31 -17.34
N LYS A 295 -1.17 -36.23 -18.05
CA LYS A 295 -0.98 -36.14 -19.50
C LYS A 295 -2.30 -36.15 -20.26
N THR A 296 -3.25 -36.98 -19.85
CA THR A 296 -4.58 -37.08 -20.47
C THR A 296 -5.37 -35.78 -20.29
N PHE A 297 -5.43 -35.24 -19.08
CA PHE A 297 -6.07 -33.94 -18.82
C PHE A 297 -5.40 -32.81 -19.59
N ARG A 298 -4.07 -32.73 -19.57
CA ARG A 298 -3.31 -31.72 -20.31
C ARG A 298 -3.64 -31.71 -21.79
N ASN A 299 -3.77 -32.89 -22.40
CA ASN A 299 -4.11 -33.00 -23.82
C ASN A 299 -5.51 -32.44 -24.13
N SER A 300 -6.47 -32.63 -23.23
CA SER A 300 -7.82 -32.08 -23.40
C SER A 300 -7.84 -30.57 -23.16
N TYR A 301 -7.12 -30.08 -22.14
CA TYR A 301 -7.12 -28.67 -21.71
C TYR A 301 -6.23 -27.73 -22.53
N LYS A 302 -5.42 -28.27 -23.47
CA LYS A 302 -4.56 -27.47 -24.36
C LYS A 302 -5.37 -26.43 -25.12
N LYS A 303 -5.16 -25.15 -24.78
CA LYS A 303 -5.72 -24.02 -25.51
C LYS A 303 -4.91 -23.76 -26.79
N PRO A 304 -5.57 -23.42 -27.92
CA PRO A 304 -4.86 -22.93 -29.09
C PRO A 304 -4.13 -21.63 -28.72
N TYR A 305 -2.84 -21.57 -29.02
CA TYR A 305 -2.00 -20.45 -28.66
C TYR A 305 -2.08 -19.33 -29.71
N ASN A 306 -2.42 -18.12 -29.27
CA ASN A 306 -2.62 -16.95 -30.15
C ASN A 306 -1.40 -16.00 -30.23
N GLY A 307 -0.23 -16.41 -29.72
CA GLY A 307 1.01 -15.61 -29.79
C GLY A 307 2.03 -16.13 -30.82
N VAL A 308 3.29 -15.70 -30.66
CA VAL A 308 4.42 -16.13 -31.52
C VAL A 308 4.59 -17.67 -31.53
N PRO A 309 4.53 -18.35 -32.69
CA PRO A 309 4.70 -19.80 -32.76
C PRO A 309 5.95 -20.29 -32.03
N ILE A 310 5.88 -21.46 -31.37
CA ILE A 310 7.02 -22.05 -30.62
C ILE A 310 8.26 -22.15 -31.51
N SER A 311 8.08 -22.44 -32.81
CA SER A 311 9.15 -22.49 -33.81
C SER A 311 9.94 -21.19 -33.98
N GLN A 312 9.35 -20.04 -33.67
CA GLN A 312 9.96 -18.72 -33.77
C GLN A 312 10.51 -18.20 -32.43
N MET A 313 10.23 -18.91 -31.32
CA MET A 313 10.75 -18.56 -30.00
C MET A 313 12.17 -19.06 -29.82
N ASN A 314 13.03 -18.23 -29.22
CA ASN A 314 14.33 -18.68 -28.74
C ASN A 314 14.18 -19.57 -27.49
N GLU A 315 15.26 -20.24 -27.08
CA GLU A 315 15.27 -21.18 -25.96
C GLU A 315 14.73 -20.55 -24.66
N LYS A 316 15.18 -19.35 -24.31
CA LYS A 316 14.73 -18.65 -23.08
C LYS A 316 13.26 -18.30 -23.11
N GLU A 317 12.74 -17.87 -24.26
CA GLU A 317 11.31 -17.58 -24.45
C GLU A 317 10.46 -18.85 -24.31
N ARG A 318 10.96 -19.99 -24.80
CA ARG A 318 10.28 -21.29 -24.64
C ARG A 318 10.25 -21.73 -23.19
N ILE A 319 11.37 -21.58 -22.47
CA ILE A 319 11.46 -21.90 -21.04
C ILE A 319 10.50 -21.02 -20.23
N MET A 320 10.53 -19.70 -20.42
CA MET A 320 9.64 -18.78 -19.68
C MET A 320 8.16 -19.06 -19.95
N ARG A 321 7.82 -19.38 -21.20
CA ARG A 321 6.46 -19.80 -21.56
C ARG A 321 6.07 -21.14 -20.93
N SER A 322 6.99 -22.10 -20.86
CA SER A 322 6.77 -23.39 -20.18
C SER A 322 6.45 -23.15 -18.70
N ILE A 323 7.24 -22.30 -18.04
CA ILE A 323 7.05 -21.91 -16.64
C ILE A 323 5.69 -21.24 -16.43
N GLU A 324 5.32 -20.29 -17.28
CA GLU A 324 4.03 -19.58 -17.19
C GLU A 324 2.84 -20.53 -17.36
N ASP A 325 2.86 -21.42 -18.36
CA ASP A 325 1.80 -22.42 -18.59
C ASP A 325 1.70 -23.42 -17.42
N PHE A 326 2.85 -23.89 -16.92
CA PHE A 326 2.91 -24.80 -15.78
C PHE A 326 2.36 -24.14 -14.50
N LEU A 327 2.86 -22.96 -14.14
CA LEU A 327 2.50 -22.28 -12.90
C LEU A 327 1.04 -21.85 -12.90
N SER A 328 0.54 -21.22 -13.98
CA SER A 328 -0.83 -20.71 -14.04
C SER A 328 -1.90 -21.81 -14.01
N ARG A 329 -1.60 -22.99 -14.54
CA ARG A 329 -2.50 -24.17 -14.46
C ARG A 329 -2.52 -24.80 -13.08
N ARG A 330 -1.36 -24.97 -12.46
CA ARG A 330 -1.22 -25.79 -11.25
C ARG A 330 -1.30 -25.01 -9.97
N TYR A 331 -1.00 -23.72 -9.99
CA TYR A 331 -0.90 -22.89 -8.81
C TYR A 331 -1.55 -21.53 -8.99
N GLU A 332 -2.03 -21.00 -7.88
CA GLU A 332 -2.27 -19.57 -7.74
C GLU A 332 -1.07 -18.98 -6.99
N LEU A 333 -0.57 -17.85 -7.49
CA LEU A 333 0.59 -17.15 -6.97
C LEU A 333 0.19 -15.72 -6.59
N ARG A 334 0.73 -15.24 -5.48
CA ARG A 334 0.59 -13.83 -5.08
C ARG A 334 1.82 -13.37 -4.30
N TYR A 335 2.25 -12.14 -4.50
CA TYR A 335 3.38 -11.58 -3.77
C TYR A 335 2.86 -10.82 -2.54
N ASN A 336 3.05 -11.38 -1.34
CA ASN A 336 2.64 -10.73 -0.11
C ASN A 336 3.58 -9.55 0.19
N VAL A 337 3.13 -8.33 -0.12
CA VAL A 337 3.95 -7.12 0.01
C VAL A 337 4.29 -6.78 1.47
N VAL A 338 3.43 -7.20 2.41
CA VAL A 338 3.65 -6.99 3.85
C VAL A 338 4.77 -7.91 4.34
N LYS A 339 4.77 -9.18 3.95
CA LYS A 339 5.83 -10.14 4.35
C LYS A 339 7.07 -10.07 3.47
N GLY A 340 6.96 -9.54 2.25
CA GLY A 340 8.00 -9.53 1.23
C GLY A 340 8.35 -10.94 0.73
N ILE A 341 7.34 -11.81 0.56
CA ILE A 341 7.50 -13.19 0.08
C ILE A 341 6.38 -13.53 -0.90
N THR A 342 6.69 -14.38 -1.89
CA THR A 342 5.64 -14.99 -2.71
C THR A 342 4.95 -16.10 -1.92
N GLU A 343 3.63 -16.08 -1.94
CA GLU A 343 2.77 -17.13 -1.43
C GLU A 343 2.14 -17.88 -2.60
N PHE A 344 1.90 -19.16 -2.41
CA PHE A 344 1.29 -20.02 -3.41
C PHE A 344 0.31 -21.00 -2.79
N ARG A 345 -0.60 -21.49 -3.61
CA ARG A 345 -1.46 -22.63 -3.31
C ARG A 345 -1.76 -23.39 -4.60
N PRO A 346 -2.09 -24.69 -4.55
CA PRO A 346 -2.60 -25.38 -5.72
C PRO A 346 -3.82 -24.66 -6.30
N ASN A 347 -3.93 -24.60 -7.62
CA ASN A 347 -5.09 -24.08 -8.35
C ASN A 347 -6.25 -25.11 -8.31
N ASP A 348 -6.64 -25.43 -7.08
CA ASP A 348 -7.69 -26.35 -6.71
C ASP A 348 -8.39 -25.76 -5.51
N LEU A 349 -9.67 -25.45 -5.69
CA LEU A 349 -10.47 -24.81 -4.66
C LEU A 349 -10.52 -25.62 -3.37
N ARG A 350 -10.14 -26.91 -3.29
CA ARG A 350 -10.04 -27.60 -1.99
C ARG A 350 -9.02 -26.95 -1.03
N PHE A 351 -7.96 -26.32 -1.55
CA PHE A 351 -6.88 -25.77 -0.74
C PHE A 351 -7.07 -24.27 -0.47
N LYS A 352 -7.56 -23.93 0.73
CA LYS A 352 -7.74 -22.52 1.16
C LYS A 352 -6.44 -21.80 1.47
N GLN A 353 -5.50 -22.54 2.06
CA GLN A 353 -4.37 -21.93 2.76
C GLN A 353 -3.24 -21.59 1.80
N TRP A 354 -2.93 -20.30 1.75
CA TRP A 354 -1.73 -19.79 1.13
C TRP A 354 -0.50 -20.22 1.93
N LYS A 355 0.51 -20.72 1.23
CA LYS A 355 1.76 -21.17 1.83
C LYS A 355 2.91 -20.29 1.34
N PRO A 356 3.90 -19.99 2.18
CA PRO A 356 5.09 -19.30 1.74
C PRO A 356 5.87 -20.16 0.74
N LEU A 357 6.32 -19.57 -0.36
CA LEU A 357 7.14 -20.25 -1.35
C LEU A 357 8.60 -20.29 -0.88
N THR A 358 8.94 -21.35 -0.13
CA THR A 358 10.30 -21.56 0.38
C THR A 358 11.23 -22.12 -0.69
N ASP A 359 12.55 -22.10 -0.45
CA ASP A 359 13.52 -22.75 -1.36
C ASP A 359 13.24 -24.26 -1.56
N ARG A 360 12.63 -24.92 -0.57
CA ARG A 360 12.20 -26.33 -0.70
C ARG A 360 11.02 -26.46 -1.65
N GLU A 361 10.04 -25.56 -1.54
CA GLU A 361 8.88 -25.54 -2.44
C GLU A 361 9.31 -25.19 -3.86
N LEU A 362 10.20 -24.21 -4.02
CA LEU A 362 10.79 -23.86 -5.31
C LEU A 362 11.50 -25.05 -5.97
N LYS A 363 12.28 -25.84 -5.21
CA LYS A 363 12.88 -27.10 -5.71
C LYS A 363 11.82 -28.12 -6.15
N SER A 364 10.72 -28.19 -5.42
CA SER A 364 9.62 -29.11 -5.75
C SER A 364 8.95 -28.69 -7.06
N LEU A 365 8.70 -27.39 -7.25
CA LEU A 365 8.17 -26.84 -8.50
C LEU A 365 9.06 -27.17 -9.71
N VAL A 366 10.39 -27.08 -9.58
CA VAL A 366 11.33 -27.46 -10.65
C VAL A 366 11.18 -28.94 -11.00
N VAL A 367 11.15 -29.82 -10.00
CA VAL A 367 11.00 -31.27 -10.24
C VAL A 367 9.66 -31.59 -10.91
N GLU A 368 8.60 -30.90 -10.51
CA GLU A 368 7.27 -31.07 -11.08
C GLU A 368 7.17 -30.55 -12.52
N GLU A 369 7.80 -29.42 -12.83
CA GLU A 369 7.89 -28.88 -14.20
C GLU A 369 8.68 -29.81 -15.13
N MET A 370 9.80 -30.36 -14.64
CA MET A 370 10.60 -31.35 -15.38
C MET A 370 9.82 -32.63 -15.68
N LYS A 371 8.99 -33.11 -14.75
CA LYS A 371 8.13 -34.29 -14.98
C LYS A 371 7.09 -34.04 -16.09
N GLU A 372 6.72 -32.79 -16.32
CA GLU A 372 5.81 -32.41 -17.41
C GLU A 372 6.54 -32.15 -18.74
N GLY A 373 7.82 -32.50 -18.82
CA GLY A 373 8.66 -32.33 -20.02
C GLY A 373 9.21 -30.92 -20.19
N GLY A 374 9.20 -30.13 -19.12
CA GLY A 374 9.85 -28.83 -19.06
C GLY A 374 11.36 -28.94 -18.87
N GLU A 375 12.06 -27.86 -19.21
CA GLU A 375 13.53 -27.76 -19.17
C GLU A 375 14.00 -26.64 -18.22
N SER A 376 13.10 -26.11 -17.38
CA SER A 376 13.41 -24.98 -16.51
C SER A 376 14.33 -25.37 -15.35
N TRP A 377 15.19 -24.44 -14.94
CA TRP A 377 15.97 -24.56 -13.72
C TRP A 377 15.43 -23.64 -12.63
N MET A 378 15.93 -23.85 -11.41
CA MET A 378 15.51 -23.09 -10.23
C MET A 378 15.57 -21.57 -10.43
N ASN A 379 16.60 -21.06 -11.11
CA ASN A 379 16.75 -19.63 -11.34
C ASN A 379 15.73 -19.08 -12.34
N ASP A 380 15.27 -19.89 -13.30
CA ASP A 380 14.26 -19.47 -14.27
C ASP A 380 12.91 -19.32 -13.57
N ILE A 381 12.50 -20.33 -12.79
CA ILE A 381 11.26 -20.28 -11.99
C ILE A 381 11.34 -19.15 -10.96
N ARG A 382 12.49 -18.97 -10.29
CA ARG A 382 12.69 -17.86 -9.35
C ARG A 382 12.52 -16.51 -10.03
N THR A 383 13.10 -16.33 -11.21
CA THR A 383 13.00 -15.09 -11.98
C THR A 383 11.54 -14.75 -12.29
N TYR A 384 10.76 -15.76 -12.70
CA TYR A 384 9.32 -15.58 -12.93
C TYR A 384 8.58 -15.18 -11.64
N ILE A 385 8.81 -15.91 -10.55
CA ILE A 385 8.09 -15.74 -9.27
C ILE A 385 8.43 -14.42 -8.58
N GLU A 386 9.66 -13.93 -8.73
CA GLU A 386 10.13 -12.65 -8.16
C GLU A 386 9.85 -11.45 -9.10
N SER A 387 9.22 -11.67 -10.26
CA SER A 387 8.86 -10.63 -11.22
C SER A 387 7.46 -10.07 -10.99
N ALA A 388 7.16 -8.95 -11.66
CA ALA A 388 5.83 -8.33 -11.67
C ALA A 388 4.74 -9.18 -12.38
N HIS A 389 5.07 -10.37 -12.90
CA HIS A 389 4.06 -11.33 -13.37
C HIS A 389 3.27 -11.95 -12.21
N VAL A 390 3.85 -12.02 -11.00
CA VAL A 390 3.12 -12.38 -9.80
C VAL A 390 2.54 -11.11 -9.18
N GLU A 391 1.23 -11.07 -9.05
CA GLU A 391 0.52 -9.88 -8.58
C GLU A 391 0.81 -9.57 -7.10
N ASP A 392 0.97 -8.29 -6.79
CA ASP A 392 1.10 -7.79 -5.43
C ASP A 392 -0.20 -8.04 -4.65
N TYR A 393 -0.06 -8.53 -3.42
CA TYR A 393 -1.15 -8.81 -2.51
C TYR A 393 -0.85 -8.18 -1.15
N ASN A 394 -1.73 -7.27 -0.70
CA ASN A 394 -1.67 -6.71 0.65
C ASN A 394 -2.78 -7.31 1.52
N PRO A 395 -2.46 -8.28 2.40
CA PRO A 395 -3.45 -9.00 3.21
C PRO A 395 -4.31 -8.11 4.10
N ILE A 396 -3.75 -7.00 4.58
CA ILE A 396 -4.46 -6.08 5.49
C ILE A 396 -5.42 -5.21 4.70
N LEU A 397 -4.98 -4.67 3.55
CA LEU A 397 -5.86 -3.86 2.70
C LEU A 397 -7.00 -4.71 2.12
N GLU A 398 -6.70 -5.93 1.68
CA GLU A 398 -7.69 -6.89 1.17
C GLU A 398 -8.71 -7.27 2.25
N PHE A 399 -8.25 -7.45 3.49
CA PHE A 399 -9.14 -7.66 4.62
C PHE A 399 -10.08 -6.46 4.87
N LEU A 400 -9.53 -5.25 4.88
CA LEU A 400 -10.32 -4.02 5.11
C LEU A 400 -11.32 -3.79 3.97
N ALA A 401 -10.92 -4.00 2.71
CA ALA A 401 -11.81 -3.93 1.55
C ALA A 401 -12.92 -5.00 1.61
N GLY A 402 -12.60 -6.20 2.08
CA GLY A 402 -13.53 -7.32 2.27
C GLY A 402 -14.45 -7.21 3.49
N CYS A 403 -14.39 -6.13 4.29
CA CYS A 403 -15.29 -5.95 5.43
C CYS A 403 -16.70 -5.50 5.03
N GLY A 404 -16.88 -4.98 3.81
CA GLY A 404 -18.18 -4.50 3.32
C GLY A 404 -18.61 -3.16 3.93
N ALA A 405 -19.92 -2.90 3.94
CA ALA A 405 -20.50 -1.67 4.48
C ALA A 405 -20.84 -1.80 5.97
N TRP A 406 -20.58 -0.73 6.71
CA TRP A 406 -21.05 -0.60 8.09
C TRP A 406 -22.58 -0.44 8.12
N ASP A 407 -23.25 -1.25 8.93
CA ASP A 407 -24.71 -1.27 9.04
C ASP A 407 -25.30 -0.09 9.83
N ARG A 408 -24.46 0.70 10.50
CA ARG A 408 -24.81 1.87 11.32
C ARG A 408 -25.75 1.59 12.50
N LYS A 409 -25.88 0.33 12.93
CA LYS A 409 -26.75 -0.04 14.06
C LYS A 409 -26.07 0.15 15.41
N HIS A 410 -24.78 -0.16 15.47
CA HIS A 410 -23.98 -0.13 16.69
C HIS A 410 -22.66 0.59 16.47
N ASN A 411 -22.10 1.13 17.55
CA ASN A 411 -20.69 1.48 17.59
C ASN A 411 -19.91 0.23 18.03
N TYR A 412 -19.59 -0.62 17.05
CA TYR A 412 -18.91 -1.90 17.24
C TYR A 412 -17.51 -1.75 17.85
N ILE A 413 -16.82 -0.65 17.56
CA ILE A 413 -15.49 -0.36 18.10
C ILE A 413 -15.60 -0.07 19.61
N GLU A 414 -16.54 0.79 20.02
CA GLU A 414 -16.78 1.04 21.44
C GLU A 414 -17.38 -0.17 22.17
N ASP A 415 -18.23 -0.94 21.52
CA ASP A 415 -18.79 -2.19 22.09
C ASP A 415 -17.68 -3.21 22.35
N PHE A 416 -16.69 -3.31 21.47
CA PHE A 416 -15.48 -4.10 21.73
C PHE A 416 -14.69 -3.52 22.91
N ALA A 417 -14.51 -2.21 22.98
CA ALA A 417 -13.80 -1.55 24.08
C ALA A 417 -14.45 -1.83 25.45
N ARG A 418 -15.79 -1.82 25.52
CA ARG A 418 -16.59 -2.06 26.74
C ARG A 418 -16.43 -3.47 27.32
N ARG A 419 -15.90 -4.43 26.55
CA ARG A 419 -15.53 -5.76 27.08
C ARG A 419 -14.44 -5.71 28.14
N LEU A 420 -13.66 -4.64 28.15
CA LEU A 420 -12.64 -4.39 29.16
C LEU A 420 -13.26 -3.65 30.36
N PRO A 421 -13.35 -4.28 31.55
CA PRO A 421 -13.95 -3.65 32.72
C PRO A 421 -13.00 -2.61 33.33
N THR A 422 -13.41 -1.34 33.33
CA THR A 422 -12.61 -0.23 33.87
C THR A 422 -13.50 0.86 34.47
N THR A 423 -12.98 1.60 35.45
CA THR A 423 -13.62 2.81 35.97
C THR A 423 -13.37 4.04 35.11
N PHE A 424 -12.50 3.95 34.10
CA PHE A 424 -12.17 5.08 33.25
C PHE A 424 -13.23 5.31 32.17
N GLU A 425 -14.18 6.22 32.42
CA GLU A 425 -15.34 6.47 31.56
C GLU A 425 -14.98 6.86 30.12
N HIS A 426 -13.83 7.51 29.88
CA HIS A 426 -13.38 7.90 28.55
C HIS A 426 -12.74 6.75 27.75
N TRP A 427 -12.57 5.56 28.33
CA TRP A 427 -11.91 4.43 27.67
C TRP A 427 -12.54 4.07 26.31
N PRO A 428 -13.87 3.87 26.17
CA PRO A 428 -14.44 3.49 24.87
C PRO A 428 -14.15 4.54 23.79
N LYS A 429 -14.31 5.83 24.10
CA LYS A 429 -14.04 6.95 23.19
C LYS A 429 -12.57 7.00 22.75
N TYR A 430 -11.64 6.89 23.69
CA TYR A 430 -10.21 6.95 23.36
C TYR A 430 -9.70 5.68 22.69
N PHE A 431 -10.24 4.51 23.04
CA PHE A 431 -9.99 3.27 22.30
C PHE A 431 -10.49 3.39 20.87
N HIS A 432 -11.69 3.93 20.66
CA HIS A 432 -12.26 4.17 19.33
C HIS A 432 -11.31 5.03 18.49
N ARG A 433 -10.89 6.19 19.01
CA ARG A 433 -9.95 7.08 18.31
C ARG A 433 -8.61 6.39 18.00
N TRP A 434 -8.05 5.65 18.95
CA TRP A 434 -6.83 4.88 18.73
C TRP A 434 -7.01 3.77 17.67
N PHE A 435 -8.16 3.10 17.65
CA PHE A 435 -8.48 2.06 16.68
C PHE A 435 -8.60 2.66 15.27
N LEU A 436 -9.26 3.82 15.13
CA LEU A 436 -9.27 4.57 13.87
C LEU A 436 -7.85 4.93 13.42
N ALA A 437 -6.99 5.39 14.34
CA ALA A 437 -5.59 5.70 14.04
C ALA A 437 -4.82 4.47 13.53
N MET A 438 -5.06 3.29 14.12
CA MET A 438 -4.47 2.02 13.70
C MET A 438 -4.92 1.61 12.29
N VAL A 439 -6.21 1.75 11.98
CA VAL A 439 -6.73 1.46 10.63
C VAL A 439 -6.23 2.50 9.63
N ALA A 440 -6.24 3.79 9.97
CA ALA A 440 -5.71 4.86 9.12
C ALA A 440 -4.23 4.67 8.77
N GLN A 441 -3.44 4.14 9.71
CA GLN A 441 -2.03 3.82 9.48
C GLN A 441 -1.87 2.67 8.48
N ALA A 442 -2.68 1.61 8.57
CA ALA A 442 -2.67 0.52 7.59
C ALA A 442 -3.10 0.98 6.19
N LEU A 443 -4.06 1.90 6.13
CA LEU A 443 -4.52 2.55 4.91
C LEU A 443 -3.54 3.63 4.40
N ASN A 444 -2.47 3.91 5.14
CA ASN A 444 -1.45 4.93 4.81
C ASN A 444 -2.06 6.33 4.54
N LEU A 445 -3.10 6.71 5.30
CA LEU A 445 -3.79 8.00 5.14
C LEU A 445 -2.95 9.18 5.65
N ASN A 446 -2.12 8.95 6.66
CA ASN A 446 -1.22 9.96 7.23
C ASN A 446 0.24 9.62 6.92
N LYS A 447 0.92 10.50 6.17
CA LYS A 447 2.33 10.31 5.76
C LYS A 447 3.32 11.07 6.65
N ASP A 448 2.81 11.97 7.48
CA ASP A 448 3.64 12.87 8.28
C ASP A 448 3.93 12.28 9.66
N TYR A 449 2.96 11.53 10.21
CA TYR A 449 3.05 10.95 11.54
C TYR A 449 2.41 9.56 11.60
N GLY A 450 3.03 8.65 12.34
CA GLY A 450 2.41 7.38 12.71
C GLY A 450 1.54 7.51 13.97
N ASN A 451 0.64 6.53 14.20
CA ASN A 451 -0.08 6.39 15.46
C ASN A 451 0.89 6.29 16.65
N SER A 452 1.03 7.38 17.40
CA SER A 452 2.03 7.49 18.48
C SER A 452 1.45 7.25 19.88
N MET A 453 0.13 7.06 19.98
CA MET A 453 -0.57 6.75 21.22
C MET A 453 -0.57 5.24 21.48
N VAL A 454 -0.30 4.88 22.74
CA VAL A 454 -0.18 3.50 23.22
C VAL A 454 -1.15 3.27 24.36
N PRO A 455 -2.30 2.63 24.13
CA PRO A 455 -3.12 2.10 25.21
C PRO A 455 -2.31 1.14 26.07
N MET A 456 -2.34 1.35 27.38
CA MET A 456 -1.60 0.56 28.35
C MET A 456 -2.58 0.00 29.38
N LEU A 457 -2.81 -1.31 29.30
CA LEU A 457 -3.75 -2.01 30.19
C LEU A 457 -3.01 -2.46 31.45
N ILE A 458 -3.42 -1.89 32.57
CA ILE A 458 -2.86 -2.09 33.92
C ILE A 458 -3.82 -2.98 34.69
N GLY A 459 -3.36 -4.00 35.42
CA GLY A 459 -4.24 -4.80 36.27
C GLY A 459 -3.58 -6.09 36.71
N GLU A 460 -4.30 -6.95 37.42
CA GLU A 460 -3.70 -8.19 37.91
C GLU A 460 -3.46 -9.24 36.80
N GLN A 461 -2.58 -10.19 37.10
CA GLN A 461 -2.40 -11.37 36.25
C GLN A 461 -3.69 -12.18 36.21
N GLY A 462 -4.03 -12.76 35.04
CA GLY A 462 -5.25 -13.55 34.88
C GLY A 462 -6.50 -12.75 34.47
N TYR A 463 -6.42 -11.41 34.39
CA TYR A 463 -7.51 -10.56 33.88
C TYR A 463 -7.69 -10.63 32.35
N LEU A 464 -6.91 -11.47 31.65
CA LEU A 464 -6.99 -11.67 30.19
C LEU A 464 -6.65 -10.44 29.33
N LYS A 465 -5.85 -9.49 29.86
CA LYS A 465 -5.40 -8.28 29.14
C LYS A 465 -4.69 -8.58 27.82
N THR A 466 -3.70 -9.47 27.83
CA THR A 466 -2.98 -9.86 26.60
C THR A 466 -3.91 -10.56 25.60
N GLN A 467 -4.90 -11.32 26.09
CA GLN A 467 -5.91 -11.92 25.23
C GLN A 467 -6.83 -10.86 24.61
N PHE A 468 -7.20 -9.80 25.33
CA PHE A 468 -7.93 -8.66 24.78
C PHE A 468 -7.16 -8.04 23.61
N CYS A 469 -5.86 -7.78 23.78
CA CYS A 469 -5.00 -7.25 22.73
C CYS A 469 -4.95 -8.16 21.49
N ASN A 470 -4.83 -9.48 21.70
CA ASN A 470 -4.84 -10.48 20.62
C ASN A 470 -6.20 -10.54 19.89
N HIS A 471 -7.31 -10.26 20.58
CA HIS A 471 -8.65 -10.28 20.02
C HIS A 471 -9.06 -8.97 19.33
N ILE A 472 -8.19 -7.95 19.29
CA ILE A 472 -8.41 -6.76 18.47
C ILE A 472 -8.42 -7.15 16.97
N LEU A 473 -7.55 -8.08 16.58
CA LEU A 473 -7.50 -8.61 15.22
C LEU A 473 -8.29 -9.94 15.13
N PRO A 474 -9.01 -10.19 14.02
CA PRO A 474 -9.64 -11.48 13.76
C PRO A 474 -8.60 -12.57 13.55
N GLU A 475 -9.03 -13.84 13.67
CA GLU A 475 -8.16 -15.01 13.50
C GLU A 475 -7.37 -15.01 12.19
N SER A 476 -7.99 -14.60 11.09
CA SER A 476 -7.34 -14.48 9.77
C SER A 476 -6.19 -13.47 9.75
N MET A 477 -6.19 -12.47 10.65
CA MET A 477 -5.19 -11.40 10.72
C MET A 477 -4.24 -11.54 11.92
N ARG A 478 -4.38 -12.59 12.75
CA ARG A 478 -3.52 -12.81 13.92
C ARG A 478 -2.04 -13.02 13.57
N GLU A 479 -1.73 -13.40 12.35
CA GLU A 479 -0.33 -13.48 11.88
C GLU A 479 0.35 -12.10 11.78
N TYR A 480 -0.41 -11.00 11.76
CA TYR A 480 0.08 -9.62 11.80
C TYR A 480 0.01 -9.02 13.22
N TYR A 481 -0.27 -9.85 14.23
CA TYR A 481 -0.19 -9.50 15.64
C TYR A 481 1.10 -10.07 16.26
N MET A 482 1.83 -9.24 17.00
CA MET A 482 3.00 -9.68 17.77
C MET A 482 2.75 -9.48 19.26
N LYS A 483 2.87 -10.54 20.05
CA LYS A 483 2.63 -10.51 21.50
C LYS A 483 3.66 -9.66 22.27
N ASP A 484 4.92 -9.71 21.87
CA ASP A 484 6.01 -8.92 22.46
C ASP A 484 7.11 -8.66 21.43
N ILE A 485 7.81 -7.53 21.55
CA ILE A 485 8.92 -7.13 20.68
C ILE A 485 10.25 -7.20 21.43
N LYS A 486 11.22 -7.91 20.82
CA LYS A 486 12.60 -7.95 21.30
C LYS A 486 13.36 -6.73 20.77
N MET A 487 13.99 -5.99 21.69
CA MET A 487 14.67 -4.71 21.41
C MET A 487 16.20 -4.84 21.30
N ASP A 488 16.68 -6.05 21.02
CA ASP A 488 18.09 -6.42 20.91
C ASP A 488 18.69 -6.05 19.56
N ASN A 489 17.96 -6.28 18.46
CA ASN A 489 18.42 -6.06 17.10
C ASN A 489 17.61 -4.98 16.37
N ALA A 490 18.27 -3.89 15.94
CA ALA A 490 17.63 -2.78 15.22
C ALA A 490 16.96 -3.22 13.91
N GLU A 491 17.60 -4.09 13.12
CA GLU A 491 17.05 -4.56 11.84
C GLU A 491 15.79 -5.41 12.07
N GLN A 492 15.76 -6.20 13.16
CA GLN A 492 14.59 -6.97 13.54
C GLN A 492 13.44 -6.05 13.95
N VAL A 493 13.72 -4.98 14.70
CA VAL A 493 12.73 -3.99 15.10
C VAL A 493 12.14 -3.27 13.88
N GLU A 494 12.98 -2.81 12.95
CA GLU A 494 12.53 -2.17 11.69
C GLU A 494 11.66 -3.12 10.86
N ARG A 495 12.05 -4.41 10.82
CA ARG A 495 11.24 -5.45 10.17
C ARG A 495 9.88 -5.64 10.86
N VAL A 496 9.82 -5.65 12.18
CA VAL A 496 8.55 -5.76 12.92
C VAL A 496 7.65 -4.57 12.59
N LEU A 497 8.19 -3.36 12.62
CA LEU A 497 7.47 -2.13 12.33
C LEU A 497 6.86 -2.05 10.93
N GLY A 498 7.53 -2.64 9.93
CA GLY A 498 7.06 -2.68 8.55
C GLY A 498 6.12 -3.85 8.23
N ARG A 499 6.06 -4.89 9.08
CA ARG A 499 5.36 -6.15 8.77
C ARG A 499 4.21 -6.50 9.71
N MET A 500 4.23 -5.99 10.95
CA MET A 500 3.16 -6.25 11.93
C MET A 500 2.16 -5.11 11.88
N TRP A 501 0.87 -5.43 12.00
CA TRP A 501 -0.19 -4.43 12.10
C TRP A 501 -0.34 -3.95 13.55
N LEU A 502 -0.30 -4.87 14.50
CA LEU A 502 -0.42 -4.59 15.93
C LEU A 502 0.67 -5.29 16.72
N VAL A 503 1.43 -4.52 17.50
CA VAL A 503 2.42 -5.04 18.44
C VAL A 503 1.93 -4.75 19.86
N ASN A 504 1.76 -5.81 20.65
CA ASN A 504 1.63 -5.68 22.09
C ASN A 504 3.03 -5.61 22.72
N ILE A 505 3.22 -4.68 23.65
CA ILE A 505 4.39 -4.60 24.52
C ILE A 505 3.96 -5.27 25.82
N ASP A 506 4.09 -6.59 25.85
CA ASP A 506 3.71 -7.38 27.03
C ASP A 506 4.71 -7.17 28.17
N GLU A 507 4.20 -7.26 29.40
CA GLU A 507 4.97 -7.04 30.63
C GLU A 507 5.82 -5.76 30.55
N TYR A 508 5.19 -4.62 30.27
CA TYR A 508 5.89 -3.35 30.08
C TYR A 508 6.81 -2.99 31.27
N ASP A 509 6.42 -3.38 32.47
CA ASP A 509 7.18 -3.26 33.72
C ASP A 509 8.48 -4.07 33.74
N SER A 510 8.59 -5.14 32.95
CA SER A 510 9.83 -5.91 32.77
C SER A 510 10.85 -5.20 31.89
N LYS A 511 10.45 -4.18 31.12
CA LYS A 511 11.32 -3.49 30.17
C LYS A 511 12.28 -2.55 30.90
N THR A 512 13.56 -2.64 30.57
CA THR A 512 14.58 -1.76 31.12
C THR A 512 14.36 -0.30 30.69
N GLN A 513 14.90 0.66 31.45
CA GLN A 513 14.80 2.08 31.11
C GLN A 513 15.35 2.39 29.70
N ARG A 514 16.38 1.65 29.26
CA ARG A 514 16.95 1.76 27.91
C ARG A 514 15.97 1.29 26.84
N GLU A 515 15.25 0.20 27.08
CA GLU A 515 14.22 -0.31 26.15
C GLU A 515 13.02 0.63 26.09
N GLN A 516 12.57 1.17 27.23
CA GLN A 516 11.51 2.18 27.25
C GLN A 516 11.88 3.44 26.45
N ALA A 517 13.15 3.88 26.53
CA ALA A 517 13.65 4.97 25.70
C ALA A 517 13.64 4.63 24.20
N LYS A 518 13.99 3.38 23.83
CA LYS A 518 13.88 2.90 22.44
C LYS A 518 12.43 2.88 21.97
N ILE A 519 11.51 2.31 22.76
CA ILE A 519 10.06 2.28 22.45
C ILE A 519 9.58 3.70 22.13
N LYS A 520 9.89 4.69 22.98
CA LYS A 520 9.50 6.09 22.75
C LYS A 520 9.96 6.66 21.40
N ARG A 521 11.12 6.23 20.91
CA ARG A 521 11.63 6.59 19.58
C ARG A 521 10.85 5.88 18.46
N LEU A 522 10.56 4.59 18.61
CA LEU A 522 9.78 3.83 17.62
C LEU A 522 8.36 4.41 17.45
N LEU A 523 7.75 4.89 18.54
CA LEU A 523 6.44 5.55 18.49
C LEU A 523 6.41 6.79 17.58
N THR A 524 7.56 7.44 17.37
CA THR A 524 7.69 8.61 16.47
C THR A 524 8.13 8.28 15.05
N GLU A 525 8.56 7.04 14.79
CA GLU A 525 9.00 6.66 13.45
C GLU A 525 7.80 6.59 12.51
N LYS A 526 7.93 7.22 11.33
CA LYS A 526 6.89 7.24 10.29
C LYS A 526 7.16 6.24 9.17
N GLU A 527 8.43 5.97 8.92
CA GLU A 527 8.93 5.11 7.86
C GLU A 527 10.02 4.23 8.46
N VAL A 528 10.14 3.04 7.91
CA VAL A 528 11.16 2.07 8.28
C VAL A 528 12.01 1.74 7.07
N GLN A 529 13.31 1.60 7.31
CA GLN A 529 14.22 1.08 6.30
C GLN A 529 14.07 -0.43 6.28
N THR A 530 13.58 -0.96 5.16
CA THR A 530 13.51 -2.40 4.97
C THR A 530 14.47 -2.80 3.87
N ARG A 531 15.20 -3.89 4.12
CA ARG A 531 16.01 -4.55 3.11
C ARG A 531 15.21 -5.69 2.51
N LYS A 532 14.99 -5.68 1.19
CA LYS A 532 14.45 -6.87 0.50
C LYS A 532 15.45 -8.02 0.61
N MET A 533 14.96 -9.26 0.72
CA MET A 533 15.87 -10.42 0.66
C MET A 533 16.72 -10.34 -0.61
N ARG A 534 18.04 -10.49 -0.46
CA ARG A 534 19.02 -10.48 -1.57
C ARG A 534 19.15 -9.15 -2.34
N SER A 535 18.61 -8.05 -1.84
CA SER A 535 18.88 -6.70 -2.34
C SER A 535 19.91 -6.01 -1.46
N ASP A 536 20.90 -5.34 -2.06
CA ASP A 536 21.81 -4.43 -1.34
C ASP A 536 21.23 -3.02 -1.15
N GLN A 537 20.05 -2.78 -1.73
CA GLN A 537 19.32 -1.52 -1.61
C GLN A 537 18.28 -1.59 -0.48
N TYR A 538 18.34 -0.60 0.41
CA TYR A 538 17.30 -0.34 1.41
C TYR A 538 16.16 0.42 0.75
N THR A 539 14.93 0.01 1.04
CA THR A 539 13.72 0.72 0.64
C THR A 539 13.08 1.35 1.88
N LEU A 540 12.67 2.60 1.78
CA LEU A 540 11.86 3.24 2.82
C LEU A 540 10.41 2.80 2.64
N THR A 541 9.84 2.20 3.67
CA THR A 541 8.45 1.73 3.68
C THR A 541 7.69 2.45 4.79
N PRO A 542 6.43 2.86 4.58
CA PRO A 542 5.62 3.40 5.66
C PRO A 542 5.55 2.42 6.84
N ARG A 543 5.59 2.95 8.06
CA ARG A 543 5.40 2.14 9.27
C ARG A 543 3.98 1.60 9.26
N LEU A 544 3.82 0.28 9.32
CA LEU A 544 2.51 -0.37 9.37
C LEU A 544 1.98 -0.50 10.81
N CYS A 545 2.89 -0.73 11.76
CA CYS A 545 2.58 -1.14 13.13
C CYS A 545 1.97 -0.02 14.00
N SER A 546 0.91 -0.35 14.73
CA SER A 546 0.45 0.36 15.94
C SER A 546 0.80 -0.42 17.20
N PHE A 547 0.86 0.28 18.34
CA PHE A 547 1.30 -0.31 19.62
C PHE A 547 0.18 -0.30 20.66
N ILE A 548 0.13 -1.38 21.44
CA ILE A 548 -0.63 -1.53 22.69
C ILE A 548 0.31 -2.12 23.75
N ALA A 549 0.03 -1.95 25.04
CA ALA A 549 0.86 -2.46 26.11
C ALA A 549 0.04 -3.08 27.23
N THR A 550 0.63 -4.06 27.91
CA THR A 550 0.06 -4.73 29.09
C THR A 550 1.07 -4.74 30.23
N THR A 551 0.63 -4.50 31.46
CA THR A 551 1.50 -4.48 32.64
C THR A 551 0.73 -4.88 33.90
N ASN A 552 1.44 -5.46 34.87
CA ASN A 552 0.91 -5.71 36.21
C ASN A 552 1.32 -4.62 37.21
N ASP A 553 2.29 -3.77 36.86
CA ASP A 553 2.68 -2.62 37.67
C ASP A 553 1.59 -1.54 37.62
N VAL A 554 1.13 -1.12 38.81
CA VAL A 554 0.14 -0.04 39.00
C VAL A 554 0.72 1.34 38.71
N THR A 555 2.05 1.48 38.72
CA THR A 555 2.78 2.72 38.42
C THR A 555 3.82 2.51 37.31
N PRO A 556 3.42 2.09 36.09
CA PRO A 556 4.36 1.69 35.04
C PRO A 556 5.10 2.87 34.39
N LEU A 557 4.67 4.12 34.62
CA LEU A 557 5.23 5.29 33.97
C LEU A 557 6.34 5.95 34.80
N PRO A 558 7.50 6.29 34.21
CA PRO A 558 8.56 6.98 34.94
C PRO A 558 8.15 8.40 35.36
N SER A 559 8.72 8.90 36.46
CA SER A 559 8.55 10.28 36.91
C SER A 559 9.19 11.28 35.92
N GLY A 560 8.42 11.87 35.01
CA GLY A 560 8.95 12.86 34.06
C GLY A 560 8.07 13.15 32.85
N ASP A 561 8.63 13.93 31.92
CA ASP A 561 7.95 14.32 30.67
C ASP A 561 7.94 13.14 29.67
N GLY A 562 6.84 13.01 28.92
CA GLY A 562 6.66 11.95 27.90
C GLY A 562 5.64 10.85 28.24
N THR A 563 4.82 11.06 29.27
CA THR A 563 3.68 10.18 29.62
C THR A 563 2.45 10.38 28.73
N ARG A 564 2.40 11.49 27.98
CA ARG A 564 1.26 11.84 27.11
C ARG A 564 0.97 10.84 25.98
N ARG A 565 1.97 10.03 25.60
CA ARG A 565 1.84 9.00 24.56
C ARG A 565 1.26 7.68 25.05
N TYR A 566 1.03 7.55 26.35
CA TYR A 566 0.43 6.36 26.94
C TYR A 566 -1.00 6.68 27.36
N LEU A 567 -1.93 5.79 27.09
CA LEU A 567 -3.29 5.87 27.61
C LEU A 567 -3.43 4.78 28.67
N CYS A 568 -3.17 5.11 29.93
CA CYS A 568 -3.21 4.14 31.02
C CYS A 568 -4.65 3.82 31.42
N VAL A 569 -4.98 2.53 31.46
CA VAL A 569 -6.32 2.04 31.78
C VAL A 569 -6.20 0.92 32.79
N GLU A 570 -6.67 1.18 33.99
CA GLU A 570 -6.78 0.16 35.03
C GLU A 570 -7.97 -0.77 34.73
N VAL A 571 -7.65 -2.06 34.61
CA VAL A 571 -8.59 -3.15 34.40
C VAL A 571 -9.01 -3.67 35.76
N THR A 572 -10.30 -3.57 36.06
CA THR A 572 -10.87 -3.83 37.39
C THR A 572 -11.31 -5.27 37.61
N GLY A 573 -11.27 -6.09 36.57
CA GLY A 573 -11.67 -7.49 36.63
C GLY A 573 -11.34 -8.25 35.35
N LYS A 574 -11.83 -9.49 35.25
CA LYS A 574 -11.61 -10.33 34.08
C LYS A 574 -12.29 -9.73 32.84
N VAL A 575 -11.54 -9.54 31.76
CA VAL A 575 -12.10 -9.07 30.47
C VAL A 575 -13.15 -10.04 29.96
N ASP A 576 -14.25 -9.49 29.45
CA ASP A 576 -15.32 -10.25 28.83
C ASP A 576 -14.89 -10.82 27.45
N MET A 577 -14.57 -12.11 27.45
CA MET A 577 -14.28 -12.88 26.24
C MET A 577 -15.49 -13.68 25.76
N SER A 578 -16.66 -13.50 26.37
CA SER A 578 -17.88 -14.16 25.95
C SER A 578 -18.46 -13.49 24.70
N GLY A 579 -19.21 -14.27 23.92
CA GLY A 579 -19.90 -13.77 22.73
C GLY A 579 -18.98 -13.52 21.53
N ARG A 580 -19.59 -13.60 20.34
CA ARG A 580 -18.94 -13.38 19.04
C ARG A 580 -18.51 -11.91 18.93
N ILE A 581 -17.33 -11.65 18.36
CA ILE A 581 -16.88 -10.30 18.00
C ILE A 581 -17.25 -10.06 16.52
N PRO A 582 -18.04 -9.03 16.19
CA PRO A 582 -18.43 -8.72 14.82
C PRO A 582 -17.30 -7.98 14.09
N TYR A 583 -16.17 -8.66 13.86
CA TYR A 583 -14.95 -8.06 13.30
C TYR A 583 -15.20 -7.27 12.01
N LYS A 584 -15.96 -7.83 11.06
CA LYS A 584 -16.23 -7.14 9.79
C LYS A 584 -16.95 -5.82 10.00
N GLN A 585 -17.99 -5.78 10.83
CA GLN A 585 -18.70 -4.55 11.13
C GLN A 585 -17.83 -3.55 11.93
N MET A 586 -16.98 -4.04 12.85
CA MET A 586 -16.02 -3.20 13.58
C MET A 586 -15.01 -2.51 12.65
N PHE A 587 -14.43 -3.24 11.70
CA PHE A 587 -13.49 -2.68 10.73
C PHE A 587 -14.19 -1.90 9.60
N ALA A 588 -15.38 -2.32 9.17
CA ALA A 588 -16.22 -1.57 8.22
C ALA A 588 -16.64 -0.22 8.79
N GLN A 589 -16.97 -0.16 10.09
CA GLN A 589 -17.21 1.09 10.81
C GLN A 589 -15.98 1.99 10.74
N ALA A 590 -14.80 1.49 11.10
CA ALA A 590 -13.58 2.28 11.06
C ALA A 590 -13.28 2.84 9.65
N VAL A 591 -13.39 2.01 8.62
CA VAL A 591 -13.24 2.41 7.22
C VAL A 591 -14.28 3.46 6.82
N ALA A 592 -15.54 3.28 7.21
CA ALA A 592 -16.63 4.20 6.88
C ALA A 592 -16.47 5.57 7.56
N GLU A 593 -16.02 5.60 8.81
CA GLU A 593 -15.74 6.83 9.53
C GLU A 593 -14.52 7.55 8.95
N LEU A 594 -13.43 6.83 8.64
CA LEU A 594 -12.22 7.42 8.03
C LEU A 594 -12.46 8.04 6.64
N ARG A 595 -13.52 7.65 5.93
CA ARG A 595 -13.96 8.30 4.69
C ARG A 595 -14.57 9.68 4.92
N GLN A 596 -15.05 9.97 6.13
CA GLN A 596 -15.66 11.26 6.42
C GLN A 596 -14.57 12.33 6.49
N PRO A 597 -14.73 13.47 5.78
CA PRO A 597 -13.70 14.50 5.70
C PRO A 597 -13.39 15.17 7.06
N ASP A 598 -14.32 15.12 8.00
CA ASP A 598 -14.24 15.64 9.36
C ASP A 598 -13.81 14.59 10.40
N CYS A 599 -13.48 13.37 9.98
CA CYS A 599 -13.07 12.30 10.90
C CYS A 599 -11.74 12.63 11.59
N VAL A 600 -11.79 12.78 12.92
CA VAL A 600 -10.61 13.01 13.76
C VAL A 600 -10.12 11.68 14.34
N TYR A 601 -9.14 11.08 13.67
CA TYR A 601 -8.49 9.84 14.10
C TYR A 601 -7.15 10.07 14.84
N TRP A 602 -6.69 11.31 14.98
CA TRP A 602 -5.51 11.66 15.80
C TRP A 602 -5.93 12.25 17.15
N PHE A 603 -5.05 12.14 18.13
CA PHE A 603 -5.26 12.77 19.44
C PHE A 603 -4.85 14.24 19.38
N THR A 604 -5.74 15.11 19.86
CA THR A 604 -5.51 16.56 19.92
C THR A 604 -4.67 16.92 21.14
N ALA A 605 -4.15 18.14 21.17
CA ALA A 605 -3.41 18.65 22.33
C ALA A 605 -4.28 18.70 23.60
N GLU A 606 -5.61 18.84 23.46
CA GLU A 606 -6.55 18.77 24.57
C GLU A 606 -6.68 17.35 25.10
N ASP A 607 -6.87 16.36 24.21
CA ASP A 607 -6.89 14.95 24.61
C ASP A 607 -5.58 14.54 25.29
N GLU A 608 -4.42 14.96 24.75
CA GLU A 608 -3.12 14.68 25.36
C GLU A 608 -2.99 15.28 26.76
N GLN A 609 -3.57 16.46 27.02
CA GLN A 609 -3.59 17.08 28.35
C GLN A 609 -4.49 16.32 29.32
N ASP A 610 -5.68 15.91 28.87
CA ASP A 610 -6.61 15.11 29.67
C ASP A 610 -5.99 13.76 30.04
N ILE A 611 -5.37 13.09 29.07
CA ILE A 611 -4.62 11.85 29.26
C ILE A 611 -3.46 12.07 30.22
N GLN A 612 -2.71 13.16 30.08
CA GLN A 612 -1.60 13.45 30.99
C GLN A 612 -2.07 13.73 32.42
N CYS A 613 -3.22 14.37 32.61
CA CYS A 613 -3.85 14.54 33.91
C CYS A 613 -4.29 13.19 34.50
N HIS A 614 -4.98 12.36 33.73
CA HIS A 614 -5.40 11.01 34.11
C HIS A 614 -4.21 10.11 34.49
N ASN A 615 -3.13 10.18 33.70
CA ASN A 615 -1.94 9.36 33.89
C ASN A 615 -1.14 9.69 35.15
N ARG A 616 -1.45 10.79 35.85
CA ARG A 616 -0.69 11.22 37.03
C ARG A 616 -0.69 10.16 38.14
N GLN A 617 -1.78 9.40 38.27
CA GLN A 617 -1.92 8.35 39.28
C GLN A 617 -1.08 7.09 38.98
N TYR A 618 -0.67 6.90 37.72
CA TYR A 618 0.11 5.74 37.27
C TYR A 618 1.61 6.06 37.10
N GLN A 619 2.06 7.21 37.59
CA GLN A 619 3.46 7.61 37.57
C GLN A 619 4.16 7.14 38.84
N GLN A 620 5.36 6.58 38.67
CA GLN A 620 6.27 6.33 39.79
C GLN A 620 6.51 7.64 40.54
N GLU A 621 6.42 7.57 41.87
CA GLU A 621 6.86 8.66 42.73
C GLU A 621 8.39 8.70 42.72
N SER A 622 8.96 9.88 42.52
CA SER A 622 10.41 10.02 42.68
C SER A 622 10.77 9.94 44.17
N ALA A 623 11.94 9.41 44.53
CA ALA A 623 12.39 9.34 45.94
C ALA A 623 12.25 10.69 46.70
N PRO A 624 12.54 11.85 46.08
CA PRO A 624 12.24 13.15 46.68
C PRO A 624 10.75 13.41 46.97
N GLU A 625 9.83 12.98 46.11
CA GLU A 625 8.39 13.20 46.27
C GLU A 625 7.83 12.43 47.47
N MET A 626 8.26 11.18 47.65
CA MET A 626 7.91 10.35 48.81
C MET A 626 8.36 11.02 50.11
N VAL A 627 9.66 11.34 50.21
CA VAL A 627 10.22 11.93 51.42
C VAL A 627 9.64 13.33 51.70
N LEU A 628 9.35 14.13 50.67
CA LEU A 628 8.65 15.41 50.84
C LEU A 628 7.25 15.24 51.46
N SER A 629 6.49 14.24 51.00
CA SER A 629 5.14 13.98 51.48
C SER A 629 5.12 13.36 52.88
N GLU A 630 6.15 12.60 53.24
CA GLU A 630 6.35 12.09 54.60
C GLU A 630 6.77 13.18 55.58
N LEU A 631 7.70 14.05 55.19
CA LEU A 631 8.27 15.06 56.09
C LEU A 631 7.41 16.32 56.20
N PHE A 632 6.71 16.73 55.15
CA PHE A 632 6.06 18.03 55.10
C PHE A 632 4.57 17.94 54.79
N GLU A 633 3.78 18.73 55.51
CA GLU A 633 2.36 18.92 55.27
C GLU A 633 2.04 20.39 55.03
N PRO A 634 1.33 20.76 53.95
CA PRO A 634 0.88 22.14 53.74
C PRO A 634 0.06 22.64 54.92
N THR A 635 0.39 23.83 55.44
CA THR A 635 -0.32 24.42 56.58
C THR A 635 -0.85 25.82 56.26
N LEU A 636 -2.01 26.14 56.85
CA LEU A 636 -2.58 27.48 56.82
C LEU A 636 -1.96 28.40 57.89
N LYS A 637 -1.11 27.88 58.79
CA LYS A 637 -0.42 28.70 59.78
C LYS A 637 0.68 29.54 59.11
N HIS A 638 0.42 30.83 58.98
CA HIS A 638 1.37 31.82 58.48
C HIS A 638 2.35 32.30 59.58
N SER A 639 3.09 31.37 60.22
CA SER A 639 4.16 31.70 61.16
C SER A 639 5.53 31.57 60.50
N LYS A 640 6.55 32.26 61.05
CA LYS A 640 7.95 32.12 60.58
C LYS A 640 8.45 30.66 60.69
N GLU A 641 8.01 29.94 61.70
CA GLU A 641 8.41 28.54 61.98
C GLU A 641 7.87 27.56 60.93
N CYS A 642 6.77 27.92 60.26
CA CYS A 642 6.19 27.10 59.19
C CYS A 642 6.63 27.56 57.79
N PHE A 643 7.53 28.55 57.66
CA PHE A 643 7.94 29.09 56.36
C PHE A 643 9.25 28.48 55.88
N TRP A 644 9.18 27.69 54.81
CA TRP A 644 10.32 26.96 54.25
C TRP A 644 10.69 27.46 52.85
N THR A 645 11.98 27.74 52.64
CA THR A 645 12.52 28.05 51.30
C THR A 645 12.88 26.76 50.57
N ALA A 646 12.96 26.79 49.23
CA ALA A 646 13.36 25.61 48.46
C ALA A 646 14.73 25.08 48.90
N THR A 647 15.68 25.97 49.24
CA THR A 647 17.00 25.61 49.76
C THR A 647 16.94 24.96 51.14
N ALA A 648 16.05 25.44 52.01
CA ALA A 648 15.84 24.84 53.34
C ALA A 648 15.21 23.43 53.22
N ILE A 649 14.21 23.27 52.35
CA ILE A 649 13.60 21.97 52.05
C ILE A 649 14.64 20.99 51.49
N GLN A 650 15.49 21.45 50.55
CA GLN A 650 16.56 20.63 49.99
C GLN A 650 17.55 20.15 51.06
N LYS A 651 17.92 21.06 51.98
CA LYS A 651 18.83 20.74 53.08
C LYS A 651 18.20 19.72 54.02
N GLU A 652 16.92 19.88 54.34
CA GLU A 652 16.19 18.94 55.20
C GLU A 652 16.08 17.55 54.56
N LEU A 653 15.78 17.49 53.25
CA LEU A 653 15.80 16.22 52.50
C LEU A 653 17.17 15.55 52.56
N GLY A 654 18.26 16.31 52.58
CA GLY A 654 19.62 15.80 52.74
C GLY A 654 19.90 15.13 54.09
N ASN A 655 19.06 15.35 55.11
CA ASN A 655 19.13 14.63 56.38
C ASN A 655 18.48 13.24 56.28
N HIS A 656 17.60 13.02 55.30
CA HIS A 656 16.78 11.81 55.17
C HIS A 656 17.14 10.96 53.93
N LEU A 657 17.86 11.52 52.97
CA LEU A 657 18.29 10.87 51.73
C LEU A 657 19.81 10.70 51.69
N LYS A 658 20.29 9.68 50.98
CA LYS A 658 21.73 9.57 50.66
C LYS A 658 22.15 10.74 49.77
N THR A 659 23.41 11.15 49.84
CA THR A 659 23.94 12.31 49.11
C THR A 659 23.69 12.25 47.60
N SER A 660 23.69 11.05 47.00
CA SER A 660 23.37 10.82 45.58
C SER A 660 21.92 11.07 45.21
N ASP A 661 21.02 10.99 46.19
CA ASP A 661 19.57 10.96 46.00
C ASP A 661 18.92 12.31 46.38
N VAL A 662 19.71 13.22 46.96
CA VAL A 662 19.25 14.59 47.27
C VAL A 662 19.00 15.35 45.95
N PRO A 663 17.77 15.79 45.68
CA PRO A 663 17.44 16.47 44.43
C PRO A 663 18.15 17.82 44.37
N ASN A 664 18.60 18.23 43.17
CA ASN A 664 18.96 19.63 42.95
C ASN A 664 17.70 20.53 42.99
N LEU A 665 17.89 21.86 43.11
CA LEU A 665 16.77 22.81 43.23
C LEU A 665 15.76 22.74 42.06
N THR A 666 16.20 22.36 40.86
CA THR A 666 15.33 22.21 39.68
C THR A 666 14.44 20.98 39.83
N VAL A 667 15.01 19.83 40.20
CA VAL A 667 14.28 18.58 40.46
C VAL A 667 13.33 18.75 41.65
N LEU A 668 13.80 19.39 42.72
CA LEU A 668 12.98 19.71 43.89
C LEU A 668 11.79 20.62 43.53
N GLY A 669 12.03 21.64 42.70
CA GLY A 669 10.97 22.52 42.21
C GLY A 669 9.91 21.78 41.40
N LYS A 670 10.29 20.79 40.58
CA LYS A 670 9.35 19.92 39.85
C LYS A 670 8.54 19.04 40.81
N ALA A 671 9.19 18.43 41.80
CA ALA A 671 8.53 17.60 42.82
C ALA A 671 7.49 18.40 43.61
N ILE A 672 7.86 19.58 44.14
CA ILE A 672 6.95 20.46 44.88
C ILE A 672 5.76 20.92 44.01
N LYS A 673 6.00 21.20 42.71
CA LYS A 673 4.93 21.54 41.77
C LYS A 673 3.96 20.38 41.55
N LYS A 674 4.46 19.13 41.50
CA LYS A 674 3.66 17.91 41.37
C LYS A 674 2.76 17.71 42.60
N LEU A 675 3.29 17.96 43.80
CA LEU A 675 2.55 17.95 45.08
C LEU A 675 1.56 19.12 45.27
N ARG A 676 1.47 20.05 44.30
CA ARG A 676 0.56 21.19 44.28
C ARG A 676 0.70 22.15 45.48
N TRP A 677 1.87 22.22 46.10
CA TRP A 677 2.08 23.18 47.20
C TRP A 677 2.06 24.62 46.67
N LYS A 678 1.26 25.48 47.32
CA LYS A 678 1.13 26.88 46.92
C LYS A 678 2.40 27.65 47.29
N ARG A 679 3.01 28.29 46.30
CA ARG A 679 4.17 29.16 46.51
C ARG A 679 3.73 30.49 47.14
N CYS A 680 4.42 30.92 48.19
CA CYS A 680 4.09 32.11 48.96
C CYS A 680 5.28 33.09 49.01
N LYS A 681 5.03 34.32 49.48
CA LYS A 681 6.07 35.29 49.84
C LYS A 681 5.96 35.64 51.32
N ASN A 682 7.09 35.75 51.98
CA ASN A 682 7.22 36.34 53.31
C ASN A 682 8.30 37.43 53.22
N GLY A 683 7.89 38.70 53.18
CA GLY A 683 8.75 39.82 52.76
C GLY A 683 9.27 39.65 51.33
N ASN A 684 10.58 39.79 51.14
CA ASN A 684 11.25 39.63 49.83
C ASN A 684 11.62 38.17 49.49
N ILE A 685 11.33 37.22 50.37
CA ILE A 685 11.74 35.82 50.23
C ILE A 685 10.57 34.97 49.75
N ARG A 686 10.80 34.11 48.74
CA ARG A 686 9.82 33.16 48.20
C ARG A 686 9.98 31.80 48.86
N GLY A 687 8.89 31.18 49.29
CA GLY A 687 8.88 29.90 49.99
C GLY A 687 7.52 29.24 50.00
N TYR A 688 7.31 28.33 50.95
CA TYR A 688 6.09 27.54 51.13
C TYR A 688 5.75 27.48 52.63
N TYR A 689 4.47 27.53 52.98
CA TYR A 689 4.03 27.30 54.36
C TYR A 689 3.78 25.81 54.59
N LEU A 690 4.70 25.16 55.31
CA LEU A 690 4.74 23.72 55.54
C LEU A 690 4.94 23.46 57.03
N HIS A 691 4.23 22.47 57.55
CA HIS A 691 4.49 21.89 58.86
C HIS A 691 5.42 20.68 58.68
N LEU A 692 6.53 20.66 59.42
CA LEU A 692 7.40 19.49 59.48
C LEU A 692 6.75 18.44 60.38
N ARG A 693 6.38 17.30 59.82
CA ARG A 693 5.85 16.16 60.56
C ARG A 693 6.96 15.65 61.48
N LYS A 694 6.65 15.47 62.77
CA LYS A 694 7.58 14.83 63.69
C LYS A 694 7.72 13.37 63.27
N THR A 695 8.88 13.01 62.72
CA THR A 695 9.28 11.62 62.58
C THR A 695 9.38 11.02 63.98
N ALA A 696 8.67 9.91 64.23
CA ALA A 696 8.96 9.07 65.38
C ALA A 696 10.39 8.56 65.18
N GLN A 697 11.28 8.88 66.13
CA GLN A 697 12.67 8.43 66.14
C GLN A 697 12.77 6.92 66.29
#